data_AF-A0AA38GRU0-F1
#
_entry.id   AF-A0AA38GRU0-F1
#
_cell.length_a   1.000
_cell.length_b   1.000
_cell.length_c   1.000
_cell.angle_alpha   90.00
_cell.angle_beta   90.00
_cell.angle_gamma   90.00
#
_symmetry.space_group_name_H-M   'P 1'
#
loop_
_entity.id
_entity.type
_entity.pdbx_description
1 polymer ?
#
loop_
_entity_poly.entity_id
_entity_poly.type
_entity_poly.pdbx_seq_one_letter_code
_entity_poly.pdbx_strand_id
1 'polypeptide(L)'
;MERARRLASVALLNRILRHSKSHTRHYSHRYSPLQKLLPSSAANLCTTKAIPSSPRIGFQCGARSISVEALRPSDTFARRHNSATPQEQTAMASACRFPSLDALIDATVPRAIRTPDLKLAHFHAGLTESQLIAHMKSLADKNTLFKSFIGMGYYATHVPAVILRNITENPGWYTQYTPYQAEIAQGRLESLLNFQTMVTDLTGLPMSNASLLDEGTAAAEAMAMCNNITRGKKKTFLIASNCHPQTIDVCKTRADGFGLNVIESDLKDFDYSSKDVCGVLVQYPGTEGEVLDYSDFVKNAHANGVKVVMATDLLALTMLKPPGEFEVDIVVGSAQRFGVPMGYGGPHAGFLATSQEYKRMMPGRIIGVSVDSHGKPALRMAMQTREQHIRRDKATSNICTAQALLANMSAMYAIYHGPEGLKKIAERVHGLAGAFVIGLKKLGTVNVEDVPFFDTVKIKCSDAKAISEAALENEINLRVVDSNTVTVSFDETTTLEDLDKLLKVFAGKKSANFTAESLAPEVQCGIPEHLVRDSPYLTHPIFNTYHTEHELLRYIHRLQAKDLSLCHSMIPLGSCTMKLNATVEMMPITWPNFSDIHPFAPPNQATGYQEMFNVLGQLLCDITGFDSFSLQPNAGAAGEYAGLMVIRAYHQARGEGHRNVCIIPVSAHGTNPASAAMCGMQIVAVGTDAKGNVNIEELRKAAEEHKNNLAALMVTYPSTHGVYEEGIDKICQIIHDNGGQVYMDGANMNAQVGLTSPGRIGADVCHLNLHKTFCIPHGGGGPGMGPIGVKKHLAPFLPSHPV
;
A
#
# COMPACT_ATOMS: atom_id res chain seq x y z
N MET A 1 -19.35 -2.46 43.13
CA MET A 1 -19.19 -1.55 41.96
C MET A 1 -20.37 -0.59 41.77
N GLU A 2 -21.61 -1.00 41.98
CA GLU A 2 -22.80 -0.15 41.77
C GLU A 2 -22.88 1.08 42.70
N ARG A 3 -22.41 0.94 43.94
CA ARG A 3 -22.28 2.04 44.91
C ARG A 3 -21.28 3.11 44.46
N ALA A 4 -20.21 2.72 43.77
CA ALA A 4 -19.22 3.65 43.23
C ALA A 4 -19.77 4.42 42.01
N ARG A 5 -20.57 3.76 41.17
CA ARG A 5 -21.28 4.43 40.07
C ARG A 5 -22.30 5.47 40.57
N ARG A 6 -23.08 5.16 41.62
CA ARG A 6 -24.02 6.13 42.20
C ARG A 6 -23.33 7.36 42.79
N LEU A 7 -22.18 7.18 43.45
CA LEU A 7 -21.41 8.30 44.02
C LEU A 7 -20.82 9.21 42.92
N ALA A 8 -20.35 8.63 41.82
CA ALA A 8 -19.84 9.38 40.67
C ALA A 8 -20.95 10.19 39.97
N SER A 9 -22.16 9.62 39.81
CA SER A 9 -23.30 10.31 39.19
C SER A 9 -23.81 11.48 40.04
N VAL A 10 -23.80 11.37 41.37
CA VAL A 10 -24.20 12.46 42.28
C VAL A 10 -23.18 13.59 42.27
N ALA A 11 -21.88 13.27 42.19
CA ALA A 11 -20.82 14.27 42.06
C ALA A 11 -20.93 15.06 40.74
N LEU A 12 -21.27 14.38 39.63
CA LEU A 12 -21.47 14.99 38.32
C LEU A 12 -22.70 15.90 38.29
N LEU A 13 -23.83 15.45 38.86
CA LEU A 13 -25.08 16.22 38.94
C LEU A 13 -24.90 17.51 39.77
N ASN A 14 -24.18 17.43 40.88
CA ASN A 14 -23.86 18.60 41.71
C ASN A 14 -22.95 19.61 41.01
N ARG A 15 -22.10 19.16 40.07
CA ARG A 15 -21.24 20.04 39.26
C ARG A 15 -22.05 20.80 38.20
N ILE A 16 -23.03 20.14 37.59
CA ILE A 16 -23.94 20.74 36.60
C ILE A 16 -24.87 21.77 37.24
N LEU A 17 -25.42 21.47 38.43
CA LEU A 17 -26.28 22.39 39.18
C LEU A 17 -25.56 23.63 39.73
N ARG A 18 -24.23 23.56 39.93
CA ARG A 18 -23.41 24.72 40.30
C ARG A 18 -23.13 25.63 39.10
N HIS A 19 -23.01 25.07 37.89
CA HIS A 19 -22.82 25.86 36.68
C HIS A 19 -24.11 26.54 36.18
N SER A 20 -25.29 25.98 36.45
CA SER A 20 -26.56 26.62 36.03
C SER A 20 -26.97 27.83 36.88
N LYS A 21 -26.36 28.04 38.05
CA LYS A 21 -26.67 29.18 38.94
C LYS A 21 -25.85 30.45 38.67
N SER A 22 -24.84 30.44 37.80
CA SER A 22 -23.96 31.62 37.58
C SER A 22 -24.31 32.49 36.37
N HIS A 23 -25.33 32.16 35.59
CA HIS A 23 -25.72 32.94 34.41
C HIS A 23 -27.21 33.26 34.37
N THR A 24 -27.59 34.25 35.17
CA THR A 24 -28.79 35.05 34.93
C THR A 24 -28.46 36.52 35.15
N ARG A 25 -28.21 37.26 34.06
CA ARG A 25 -28.57 38.69 33.95
C ARG A 25 -28.54 39.16 32.49
N HIS A 26 -29.76 39.44 32.01
CA HIS A 26 -30.23 40.37 30.98
C HIS A 26 -29.43 40.59 29.69
N TYR A 27 -30.06 40.28 28.55
CA TYR A 27 -30.17 41.23 27.43
C TYR A 27 -31.52 41.04 26.70
N SER A 28 -32.21 42.16 26.49
CA SER A 28 -33.52 42.27 25.86
C SER A 28 -33.42 42.36 24.33
N HIS A 29 -34.34 41.68 23.65
CA HIS A 29 -34.51 41.69 22.20
C HIS A 29 -35.07 43.02 21.66
N ARG A 30 -34.58 43.45 20.48
CA ARG A 30 -35.44 44.04 19.43
C ARG A 30 -35.11 43.44 18.07
N TYR A 31 -36.18 43.05 17.38
CA TYR A 31 -36.26 42.48 16.04
C TYR A 31 -36.10 43.55 14.94
N SER A 32 -35.58 43.15 13.78
CA SER A 32 -36.13 43.53 12.47
C SER A 32 -35.62 42.58 11.35
N PRO A 33 -36.44 42.20 10.35
CA PRO A 33 -36.11 41.15 9.39
C PRO A 33 -35.56 41.66 8.04
N LEU A 34 -34.92 40.72 7.34
CA LEU A 34 -34.47 40.77 5.94
C LEU A 34 -35.54 41.23 4.95
N GLN A 35 -35.13 41.96 3.91
CA GLN A 35 -35.55 41.64 2.54
C GLN A 35 -34.62 42.18 1.43
N LYS A 36 -34.57 41.38 0.37
CA LYS A 36 -33.80 41.43 -0.89
C LYS A 36 -34.11 42.68 -1.73
N LEU A 37 -33.16 43.09 -2.59
CA LEU A 37 -33.27 43.05 -4.07
C LEU A 37 -32.17 43.91 -4.74
N LEU A 38 -31.45 43.29 -5.67
CA LEU A 38 -30.69 43.92 -6.78
C LEU A 38 -31.67 44.50 -7.83
N PRO A 39 -31.22 45.08 -8.96
CA PRO A 39 -30.32 46.23 -9.16
C PRO A 39 -30.93 47.22 -10.20
N SER A 40 -30.32 48.39 -10.45
CA SER A 40 -30.09 48.92 -11.83
C SER A 40 -29.63 50.39 -11.88
N SER A 41 -28.54 50.56 -12.63
CA SER A 41 -28.24 51.57 -13.66
C SER A 41 -28.46 53.08 -13.45
N ALA A 42 -27.34 53.78 -13.73
CA ALA A 42 -27.19 54.85 -14.72
C ALA A 42 -27.34 56.34 -14.32
N ALA A 43 -26.22 57.02 -14.57
CA ALA A 43 -26.07 58.26 -15.34
C ALA A 43 -26.43 59.62 -14.70
N ASN A 44 -25.35 60.37 -14.47
CA ASN A 44 -25.07 61.73 -14.96
C ASN A 44 -25.83 62.98 -14.46
N LEU A 45 -24.98 64.01 -14.29
CA LEU A 45 -25.15 65.46 -14.51
C LEU A 45 -25.49 66.38 -13.33
N CYS A 46 -24.46 67.19 -13.01
CA CYS A 46 -24.45 68.62 -12.71
C CYS A 46 -25.43 69.21 -11.68
N THR A 47 -24.89 69.89 -10.67
CA THR A 47 -24.90 71.37 -10.64
C THR A 47 -24.02 71.93 -9.50
N THR A 48 -23.38 73.04 -9.83
CA THR A 48 -22.47 73.88 -9.04
C THR A 48 -23.20 74.70 -7.96
N LYS A 49 -22.65 74.76 -6.74
CA LYS A 49 -22.71 75.94 -5.85
C LYS A 49 -21.43 76.01 -5.01
N ALA A 50 -20.87 77.22 -4.92
CA ALA A 50 -19.54 77.51 -4.40
C ALA A 50 -19.55 77.98 -2.92
N ILE A 51 -18.31 78.10 -2.37
CA ILE A 51 -17.85 78.85 -1.17
C ILE A 51 -17.81 78.05 0.16
N PRO A 52 -16.80 78.19 1.06
CA PRO A 52 -15.59 79.04 1.06
C PRO A 52 -14.25 78.30 1.27
N SER A 53 -13.17 79.03 1.00
CA SER A 53 -11.79 78.74 1.39
C SER A 53 -11.64 78.37 2.88
N SER A 54 -11.00 77.22 3.14
CA SER A 54 -10.51 76.78 4.45
C SER A 54 -9.26 75.92 4.23
N PRO A 55 -8.38 75.79 5.24
CA PRO A 55 -6.92 75.91 5.09
C PRO A 55 -6.30 74.75 4.33
N ARG A 56 -5.09 74.95 3.79
CA ARG A 56 -4.24 73.85 3.28
C ARG A 56 -4.05 72.82 4.39
N ILE A 57 -4.91 71.81 4.42
CA ILE A 57 -4.60 70.53 5.06
C ILE A 57 -3.55 69.93 4.14
N GLY A 58 -2.29 70.06 4.55
CA GLY A 58 -1.24 69.22 4.01
C GLY A 58 -1.68 67.78 4.27
N PHE A 59 -2.11 67.08 3.22
CA PHE A 59 -2.15 65.64 3.25
C PHE A 59 -0.69 65.20 3.36
N GLN A 60 -0.20 65.08 4.59
CA GLN A 60 0.86 64.14 4.90
C GLN A 60 0.27 62.76 4.56
N CYS A 61 0.42 62.37 3.30
CA CYS A 61 0.31 60.97 2.91
C CYS A 61 1.47 60.29 3.64
N GLY A 62 1.22 59.86 4.89
CA GLY A 62 2.15 59.04 5.62
C GLY A 62 2.34 57.77 4.84
N ALA A 63 3.41 57.69 4.05
CA ALA A 63 3.80 56.49 3.36
C ALA A 63 4.08 55.43 4.44
N ARG A 64 3.10 54.57 4.71
CA ARG A 64 3.24 53.50 5.68
C ARG A 64 4.18 52.47 5.04
N SER A 65 5.43 52.42 5.50
CA SER A 65 6.38 51.42 5.04
C SER A 65 5.85 50.02 5.40
N ILE A 66 5.60 49.19 4.39
CA ILE A 66 5.23 47.79 4.59
C ILE A 66 6.51 47.00 4.83
N SER A 67 6.56 46.20 5.91
CA SER A 67 7.72 45.34 6.17
C SER A 67 7.74 44.17 5.17
N VAL A 68 8.93 43.68 4.85
CA VAL A 68 9.11 42.46 4.03
C VAL A 68 8.35 41.28 4.66
N GLU A 69 8.29 41.21 5.99
CA GLU A 69 7.55 40.18 6.72
C GLU A 69 6.06 40.20 6.40
N ALA A 70 5.45 41.39 6.30
CA ALA A 70 4.03 41.52 6.00
C ALA A 70 3.68 41.13 4.55
N LEU A 71 4.68 41.00 3.67
CA LEU A 71 4.55 40.57 2.28
C LEU A 71 4.83 39.07 2.09
N ARG A 72 5.24 38.34 3.13
CA ARG A 72 5.46 36.89 3.04
C ARG A 72 4.13 36.13 2.85
N PRO A 73 4.15 34.98 2.15
CA PRO A 73 2.96 34.14 2.02
C PRO A 73 2.40 33.74 3.39
N SER A 74 1.08 33.74 3.52
CA SER A 74 0.39 33.44 4.79
C SER A 74 -0.01 31.97 4.92
N ASP A 75 0.09 31.17 3.85
CA ASP A 75 -0.28 29.76 3.74
C ASP A 75 0.87 28.80 4.14
N THR A 76 1.58 29.13 5.22
CA THR A 76 2.62 28.25 5.80
C THR A 76 2.01 27.00 6.44
N PHE A 77 2.61 25.84 6.17
CA PHE A 77 2.05 24.54 6.55
C PHE A 77 2.26 24.15 8.03
N ALA A 78 3.42 24.48 8.62
CA ALA A 78 3.81 23.99 9.95
C ALA A 78 2.79 24.34 11.06
N ARG A 79 2.13 25.50 10.97
CA ARG A 79 1.07 25.95 11.91
C ARG A 79 -0.26 25.23 11.72
N ARG A 80 -0.46 24.50 10.62
CA ARG A 80 -1.62 23.66 10.35
C ARG A 80 -1.37 22.22 10.80
N HIS A 81 -0.13 21.74 10.61
CA HIS A 81 0.28 20.41 11.05
C HIS A 81 0.44 20.31 12.57
N ASN A 82 1.08 21.32 13.18
CA ASN A 82 1.30 21.36 14.63
C ASN A 82 0.20 22.18 15.32
N SER A 83 -0.45 21.59 16.32
CA SER A 83 -1.59 22.20 17.00
C SER A 83 -1.21 23.23 18.07
N ALA A 84 -0.03 23.09 18.69
CA ALA A 84 0.36 23.91 19.83
C ALA A 84 1.09 25.20 19.43
N THR A 85 0.54 26.33 19.86
CA THR A 85 1.18 27.65 19.79
C THR A 85 2.42 27.73 20.70
N PRO A 86 3.35 28.68 20.48
CA PRO A 86 4.51 28.87 21.37
C PRO A 86 4.12 29.07 22.85
N GLN A 87 3.00 29.74 23.12
CA GLN A 87 2.48 29.93 24.47
C GLN A 87 1.99 28.62 25.09
N GLU A 88 1.25 27.80 24.33
CA GLU A 88 0.82 26.47 24.78
C GLU A 88 2.01 25.53 24.99
N GLN A 89 3.00 25.56 24.10
CA GLN A 89 4.25 24.79 24.27
C GLN A 89 4.96 25.16 25.57
N THR A 90 5.09 26.45 25.87
CA THR A 90 5.69 26.95 27.11
C THR A 90 4.88 26.51 28.34
N ALA A 91 3.55 26.59 28.27
CA ALA A 91 2.66 26.15 29.34
C ALA A 91 2.74 24.64 29.58
N MET A 92 2.78 23.82 28.52
CA MET A 92 2.94 22.36 28.61
C MET A 92 4.32 21.98 29.16
N ALA A 93 5.40 22.61 28.70
CA ALA A 93 6.74 22.41 29.26
C ALA A 93 6.76 22.73 30.76
N SER A 94 6.15 23.86 31.16
CA SER A 94 6.04 24.27 32.57
C SER A 94 5.23 23.26 33.39
N ALA A 95 4.14 22.71 32.84
CA ALA A 95 3.37 21.65 33.49
C ALA A 95 4.19 20.35 33.69
N CYS A 96 5.10 20.06 32.76
CA CYS A 96 6.11 19.01 32.88
C CYS A 96 7.31 19.39 33.76
N ARG A 97 7.30 20.56 34.42
CA ARG A 97 8.35 21.11 35.29
C ARG A 97 9.66 21.50 34.56
N PHE A 98 9.55 21.87 33.29
CA PHE A 98 10.67 22.40 32.50
C PHE A 98 10.40 23.87 32.11
N PRO A 99 11.43 24.74 32.09
CA PRO A 99 11.28 26.16 31.77
C PRO A 99 11.00 26.43 30.29
N SER A 100 11.30 25.47 29.40
CA SER A 100 11.09 25.57 27.95
C SER A 100 10.98 24.18 27.32
N LEU A 101 10.52 24.13 26.07
CA LEU A 101 10.53 22.91 25.27
C LEU A 101 11.97 22.41 25.06
N ASP A 102 12.93 23.30 24.80
CA ASP A 102 14.34 22.94 24.65
C ASP A 102 14.90 22.28 25.90
N ALA A 103 14.56 22.80 27.10
CA ALA A 103 14.98 22.19 28.36
C ALA A 103 14.38 20.80 28.58
N LEU A 104 13.14 20.57 28.13
CA LEU A 104 12.51 19.24 28.13
C LEU A 104 13.24 18.30 27.16
N ILE A 105 13.59 18.77 25.96
CA ILE A 105 14.38 17.99 25.00
C ILE A 105 15.75 17.67 25.60
N ASP A 106 16.46 18.65 26.17
CA ASP A 106 17.72 18.54 26.94
C ASP A 106 17.72 17.40 27.96
N ALA A 107 16.63 17.27 28.71
CA ALA A 107 16.47 16.21 29.70
C ALA A 107 16.02 14.85 29.12
N THR A 108 15.54 14.81 27.86
CA THR A 108 14.91 13.61 27.28
C THR A 108 15.82 12.88 26.30
N VAL A 109 16.48 13.59 25.36
CA VAL A 109 17.29 12.97 24.29
C VAL A 109 18.76 12.92 24.70
N PRO A 110 19.43 11.77 24.76
CA PRO A 110 20.82 11.70 25.22
C PRO A 110 21.75 12.58 24.38
N ARG A 111 22.55 13.44 25.04
CA ARG A 111 23.42 14.42 24.37
C ARG A 111 24.42 13.78 23.40
N ALA A 112 24.87 12.56 23.71
CA ALA A 112 25.86 11.82 22.92
C ALA A 112 25.39 11.55 21.47
N ILE A 113 24.09 11.35 21.26
CA ILE A 113 23.55 10.97 19.94
C ILE A 113 22.91 12.14 19.19
N ARG A 114 22.79 13.32 19.81
CA ARG A 114 22.12 14.46 19.17
C ARG A 114 22.85 14.94 17.93
N THR A 115 22.10 15.20 16.88
CA THR A 115 22.61 15.77 15.64
C THR A 115 22.64 17.30 15.77
N PRO A 116 23.74 17.98 15.40
CA PRO A 116 23.71 19.43 15.20
C PRO A 116 22.80 19.77 14.00
N ASP A 117 22.08 20.91 14.05
CA ASP A 117 21.08 21.40 13.07
C ASP A 117 20.90 20.58 11.78
N LEU A 118 19.72 19.97 11.60
CA LEU A 118 19.36 19.22 10.39
C LEU A 118 19.39 20.13 9.15
N LYS A 119 20.20 19.77 8.17
CA LYS A 119 20.26 20.42 6.85
C LYS A 119 19.69 19.50 5.80
N LEU A 120 18.73 20.01 5.03
CA LEU A 120 18.12 19.28 3.91
C LEU A 120 18.66 19.87 2.61
N ALA A 121 19.07 19.01 1.67
CA ALA A 121 19.55 19.40 0.36
C ALA A 121 18.44 20.07 -0.47
N HIS A 122 17.18 19.65 -0.26
CA HIS A 122 16.00 20.19 -0.91
C HIS A 122 15.01 20.73 0.12
N PHE A 123 14.29 21.79 -0.24
CA PHE A 123 13.18 22.35 0.55
C PHE A 123 13.49 22.64 2.03
N HIS A 124 14.73 23.03 2.36
CA HIS A 124 15.13 23.27 3.76
C HIS A 124 14.23 24.28 4.50
N ALA A 125 13.79 25.35 3.84
CA ALA A 125 12.88 26.35 4.41
C ALA A 125 11.41 25.87 4.50
N GLY A 126 11.09 24.71 3.93
CA GLY A 126 9.73 24.25 3.67
C GLY A 126 9.09 24.95 2.47
N LEU A 127 8.08 24.30 1.89
CA LEU A 127 7.18 24.90 0.90
C LEU A 127 5.92 25.40 1.62
N THR A 128 5.30 26.47 1.10
CA THR A 128 3.91 26.80 1.45
C THR A 128 2.97 25.75 0.86
N GLU A 129 1.73 25.70 1.34
CA GLU A 129 0.73 24.77 0.79
C GLU A 129 0.51 24.98 -0.71
N SER A 130 0.43 26.24 -1.17
CA SER A 130 0.28 26.56 -2.59
C SER A 130 1.52 26.17 -3.41
N GLN A 131 2.72 26.36 -2.84
CA GLN A 131 3.97 25.97 -3.50
C GLN A 131 4.11 24.46 -3.63
N LEU A 132 3.68 23.69 -2.62
CA LEU A 132 3.66 22.23 -2.69
C LEU A 132 2.79 21.74 -3.85
N ILE A 133 1.57 22.26 -3.97
CA ILE A 133 0.67 21.88 -5.07
C ILE A 133 1.27 22.25 -6.43
N ALA A 134 1.85 23.45 -6.57
CA ALA A 134 2.52 23.85 -7.81
C ALA A 134 3.72 22.96 -8.14
N HIS A 135 4.51 22.57 -7.14
CA HIS A 135 5.64 21.66 -7.31
C HIS A 135 5.18 20.26 -7.76
N MET A 136 4.19 19.68 -7.07
CA MET A 136 3.64 18.39 -7.44
C MET A 136 3.02 18.42 -8.84
N LYS A 137 2.38 19.52 -9.23
CA LYS A 137 1.82 19.66 -10.58
C LYS A 137 2.92 19.70 -11.63
N SER A 138 4.01 20.42 -11.35
CA SER A 138 5.20 20.41 -12.22
C SER A 138 5.83 19.02 -12.37
N LEU A 139 5.81 18.18 -11.33
CA LEU A 139 6.27 16.79 -11.42
C LEU A 139 5.29 15.95 -12.26
N ALA A 140 3.99 16.07 -12.00
CA ALA A 140 2.96 15.38 -12.76
C ALA A 140 3.03 15.70 -14.26
N ASP A 141 3.26 16.96 -14.63
CA ASP A 141 3.33 17.41 -16.04
C ASP A 141 4.58 16.88 -16.78
N LYS A 142 5.57 16.33 -16.06
CA LYS A 142 6.74 15.64 -16.66
C LYS A 142 6.46 14.17 -16.98
N ASN A 143 5.41 13.60 -16.42
CA ASN A 143 4.98 12.25 -16.77
C ASN A 143 4.11 12.29 -18.03
N THR A 144 4.26 11.26 -18.88
CA THR A 144 3.52 11.11 -20.13
C THR A 144 2.61 9.89 -20.03
N LEU A 145 1.32 10.08 -20.23
CA LEU A 145 0.32 9.01 -20.18
C LEU A 145 0.12 8.42 -21.58
N PHE A 146 0.67 7.23 -21.80
CA PHE A 146 0.40 6.42 -22.99
C PHE A 146 -0.63 5.34 -22.67
N LYS A 147 -1.38 4.92 -23.70
CA LYS A 147 -2.27 3.77 -23.57
C LYS A 147 -1.41 2.51 -23.44
N SER A 148 -1.51 1.84 -22.30
CA SER A 148 -0.62 0.72 -21.98
C SER A 148 -1.34 -0.63 -22.08
N PHE A 149 -0.91 -1.47 -23.03
CA PHE A 149 -1.36 -2.85 -23.22
C PHE A 149 -0.30 -3.86 -22.74
N ILE A 150 0.50 -3.49 -21.75
CA ILE A 150 1.60 -4.32 -21.23
C ILE A 150 1.06 -5.53 -20.45
N GLY A 151 0.02 -5.34 -19.64
CA GLY A 151 -0.54 -6.38 -18.77
C GLY A 151 0.39 -6.70 -17.60
N MET A 152 0.84 -7.95 -17.50
CA MET A 152 1.75 -8.40 -16.43
C MET A 152 1.20 -8.16 -15.01
N GLY A 153 -0.12 -8.29 -14.82
CA GLY A 153 -0.79 -8.13 -13.53
C GLY A 153 -1.33 -6.71 -13.24
N TYR A 154 -1.12 -5.76 -14.16
CA TYR A 154 -1.63 -4.38 -14.05
C TYR A 154 -2.43 -4.01 -15.30
N TYR A 155 -3.67 -3.56 -15.09
CA TYR A 155 -4.61 -3.28 -16.16
C TYR A 155 -5.35 -1.98 -15.83
N ALA A 156 -5.51 -1.07 -16.79
CA ALA A 156 -6.25 0.15 -16.51
C ALA A 156 -7.73 -0.16 -16.22
N THR A 157 -8.32 0.60 -15.31
CA THR A 157 -9.72 0.42 -14.88
C THR A 157 -10.38 1.78 -14.68
N HIS A 158 -11.69 1.84 -14.90
CA HIS A 158 -12.48 3.01 -14.57
C HIS A 158 -12.80 2.98 -13.08
N VAL A 159 -12.07 3.78 -12.29
CA VAL A 159 -12.43 4.00 -10.88
C VAL A 159 -13.77 4.75 -10.82
N PRO A 160 -14.83 4.16 -10.24
CA PRO A 160 -16.11 4.86 -10.17
C PRO A 160 -15.96 6.15 -9.35
N ALA A 161 -16.39 7.28 -9.92
CA ALA A 161 -16.18 8.60 -9.31
C ALA A 161 -16.77 8.70 -7.89
N VAL A 162 -17.88 8.00 -7.63
CA VAL A 162 -18.49 7.91 -6.30
C VAL A 162 -17.60 7.18 -5.29
N ILE A 163 -16.83 6.17 -5.71
CA ILE A 163 -15.85 5.47 -4.86
C ILE A 163 -14.62 6.35 -4.64
N LEU A 164 -14.06 6.92 -5.72
CA LEU A 164 -12.92 7.82 -5.66
C LEU A 164 -13.16 8.94 -4.65
N ARG A 165 -14.27 9.66 -4.82
CA ARG A 165 -14.60 10.83 -4.00
C ARG A 165 -14.97 10.48 -2.55
N ASN A 166 -15.74 9.41 -2.35
CA ASN A 166 -16.33 9.12 -1.03
C ASN A 166 -15.56 8.07 -0.21
N ILE A 167 -14.50 7.47 -0.76
CA ILE A 167 -13.59 6.55 -0.06
C ILE A 167 -12.15 7.04 -0.14
N THR A 168 -11.56 7.11 -1.35
CA THR A 168 -10.14 7.48 -1.53
C THR A 168 -9.85 8.90 -1.06
N GLU A 169 -10.73 9.84 -1.42
CA GLU A 169 -10.58 11.27 -1.08
C GLU A 169 -11.32 11.65 0.22
N ASN A 170 -11.83 10.68 0.97
CA ASN A 170 -12.63 10.92 2.17
C ASN A 170 -11.84 10.58 3.45
N PRO A 171 -11.47 11.56 4.29
CA PRO A 171 -10.73 11.32 5.53
C PRO A 171 -11.51 10.47 6.54
N GLY A 172 -12.83 10.35 6.39
CA GLY A 172 -13.65 9.41 7.16
C GLY A 172 -13.36 7.93 6.87
N TRP A 173 -12.62 7.61 5.79
CA TRP A 173 -12.23 6.26 5.40
C TRP A 173 -10.74 6.00 5.50
N TYR A 174 -9.90 7.01 5.23
CA TYR A 174 -8.45 6.80 5.17
C TYR A 174 -7.68 7.15 6.46
N THR A 175 -8.28 7.85 7.44
CA THR A 175 -7.51 8.32 8.61
C THR A 175 -7.49 7.36 9.80
N GLN A 176 -8.48 6.47 9.91
CA GLN A 176 -8.48 5.39 10.90
C GLN A 176 -7.40 4.35 10.58
N TYR A 177 -7.04 3.53 11.57
CA TYR A 177 -6.11 2.41 11.37
C TYR A 177 -6.79 1.05 11.59
N THR A 178 -5.99 0.00 11.68
CA THR A 178 -6.41 -1.39 11.89
C THR A 178 -7.55 -1.47 12.91
N PRO A 179 -8.63 -2.23 12.64
CA PRO A 179 -9.83 -2.28 13.48
C PRO A 179 -9.63 -3.08 14.78
N TYR A 180 -8.64 -2.68 15.60
CA TYR A 180 -8.35 -3.29 16.90
C TYR A 180 -9.52 -3.16 17.87
N GLN A 181 -10.23 -2.02 17.84
CA GLN A 181 -11.43 -1.75 18.61
C GLN A 181 -12.64 -1.98 17.69
N ALA A 182 -13.19 -3.20 17.70
CA ALA A 182 -14.16 -3.63 16.70
C ALA A 182 -15.49 -2.87 16.77
N GLU A 183 -15.92 -2.48 17.97
CA GLU A 183 -17.19 -1.81 18.26
C GLU A 183 -17.30 -0.43 17.60
N ILE A 184 -16.16 0.22 17.32
CA ILE A 184 -16.05 1.52 16.65
C ILE A 184 -15.39 1.40 15.27
N ALA A 185 -15.52 0.21 14.66
CA ALA A 185 -14.90 -0.13 13.39
C ALA A 185 -15.78 -1.05 12.51
N GLN A 186 -17.08 -1.17 12.83
CA GLN A 186 -17.97 -2.09 12.13
C GLN A 186 -18.15 -1.75 10.64
N GLY A 187 -17.96 -0.49 10.24
CA GLY A 187 -18.06 -0.05 8.86
C GLY A 187 -16.99 -0.69 7.98
N ARG A 188 -15.71 -0.43 8.26
CA ARG A 188 -14.61 -1.04 7.51
C ARG A 188 -14.51 -2.54 7.70
N LEU A 189 -14.91 -3.08 8.86
CA LEU A 189 -14.99 -4.53 9.05
C LEU A 189 -16.02 -5.17 8.11
N GLU A 190 -17.18 -4.55 7.91
CA GLU A 190 -18.20 -5.02 6.97
C GLU A 190 -17.69 -4.96 5.53
N SER A 191 -17.04 -3.87 5.14
CA SER A 191 -16.44 -3.73 3.81
C SER A 191 -15.32 -4.74 3.55
N LEU A 192 -14.46 -5.03 4.53
CA LEU A 192 -13.43 -6.08 4.41
C LEU A 192 -14.02 -7.49 4.39
N LEU A 193 -15.15 -7.72 5.06
CA LEU A 193 -15.89 -8.97 4.92
C LEU A 193 -16.49 -9.10 3.51
N ASN A 194 -17.00 -8.01 2.94
CA ASN A 194 -17.46 -7.99 1.54
C ASN A 194 -16.32 -8.31 0.58
N PHE A 195 -15.11 -7.77 0.81
CA PHE A 195 -13.91 -8.13 0.05
C PHE A 195 -13.61 -9.63 0.13
N GLN A 196 -13.62 -10.20 1.34
CA GLN A 196 -13.44 -11.64 1.52
C GLN A 196 -14.48 -12.45 0.75
N THR A 197 -15.77 -12.09 0.88
CA THR A 197 -16.87 -12.77 0.18
C THR A 197 -16.73 -12.67 -1.34
N MET A 198 -16.33 -11.51 -1.85
CA MET A 198 -16.06 -11.30 -3.28
C MET A 198 -14.95 -12.24 -3.78
N VAL A 199 -13.83 -12.30 -3.05
CA VAL A 199 -12.72 -13.20 -3.42
C VAL A 199 -13.14 -14.67 -3.31
N THR A 200 -13.87 -15.08 -2.27
CA THR A 200 -14.32 -16.47 -2.12
C THR A 200 -15.25 -16.90 -3.26
N ASP A 201 -16.22 -16.06 -3.60
CA ASP A 201 -17.18 -16.36 -4.68
C ASP A 201 -16.49 -16.43 -6.04
N LEU A 202 -15.58 -15.49 -6.33
CA LEU A 202 -14.91 -15.46 -7.63
C LEU A 202 -13.91 -16.60 -7.79
N THR A 203 -13.16 -16.94 -6.74
CA THR A 203 -12.16 -18.02 -6.78
C THR A 203 -12.75 -19.42 -6.60
N GLY A 204 -13.98 -19.54 -6.10
CA GLY A 204 -14.61 -20.82 -5.79
C GLY A 204 -14.07 -21.47 -4.51
N LEU A 205 -13.30 -20.74 -3.69
CA LEU A 205 -12.73 -21.24 -2.44
C LEU A 205 -13.46 -20.69 -1.21
N PRO A 206 -13.59 -21.48 -0.13
CA PRO A 206 -14.49 -21.15 0.98
C PRO A 206 -13.95 -20.12 1.98
N MET A 207 -12.74 -19.61 1.78
CA MET A 207 -12.12 -18.66 2.72
C MET A 207 -11.11 -17.74 2.03
N SER A 208 -11.07 -16.48 2.42
CA SER A 208 -10.08 -15.49 1.99
C SER A 208 -9.66 -14.59 3.17
N ASN A 209 -8.50 -13.95 3.06
CA ASN A 209 -8.01 -12.97 4.02
C ASN A 209 -8.46 -11.53 3.70
N ALA A 210 -8.16 -10.59 4.60
CA ALA A 210 -8.48 -9.17 4.48
C ALA A 210 -7.29 -8.37 3.92
N SER A 211 -6.80 -8.87 2.78
CA SER A 211 -5.68 -8.42 1.94
C SER A 211 -4.25 -8.78 2.37
N LEU A 212 -3.38 -8.83 1.35
CA LEU A 212 -1.91 -8.85 1.38
C LEU A 212 -1.36 -7.62 0.62
N LEU A 213 -0.04 -7.54 0.46
CA LEU A 213 0.64 -6.34 -0.03
C LEU A 213 0.54 -6.15 -1.54
N ASP A 214 0.70 -7.24 -2.31
CA ASP A 214 0.63 -7.32 -3.78
C ASP A 214 0.54 -8.80 -4.20
N GLU A 215 0.51 -9.08 -5.51
CA GLU A 215 0.43 -10.46 -6.04
C GLU A 215 1.70 -11.28 -5.75
N GLY A 216 2.88 -10.72 -5.98
CA GLY A 216 4.16 -11.45 -5.81
C GLY A 216 4.37 -11.88 -4.36
N THR A 217 4.09 -11.00 -3.42
CA THR A 217 4.13 -11.33 -1.98
C THR A 217 3.02 -12.30 -1.60
N ALA A 218 1.82 -12.22 -2.19
CA ALA A 218 0.77 -13.21 -1.95
C ALA A 218 1.18 -14.62 -2.42
N ALA A 219 1.82 -14.73 -3.59
CA ALA A 219 2.37 -15.98 -4.10
C ALA A 219 3.49 -16.54 -3.21
N ALA A 220 4.38 -15.68 -2.72
CA ALA A 220 5.42 -16.09 -1.78
C ALA A 220 4.86 -16.56 -0.42
N GLU A 221 3.80 -15.93 0.08
CA GLU A 221 3.09 -16.38 1.28
C GLU A 221 2.40 -17.73 1.05
N ALA A 222 1.81 -17.96 -0.13
CA ALA A 222 1.24 -19.26 -0.50
C ALA A 222 2.32 -20.36 -0.57
N MET A 223 3.50 -20.06 -1.12
CA MET A 223 4.66 -20.96 -1.10
C MET A 223 5.08 -21.32 0.34
N ALA A 224 5.19 -20.31 1.23
CA ALA A 224 5.50 -20.54 2.64
C ALA A 224 4.41 -21.38 3.33
N MET A 225 3.15 -21.16 2.97
CA MET A 225 2.01 -21.92 3.45
C MET A 225 2.07 -23.40 3.00
N CYS A 226 2.44 -23.71 1.75
CA CYS A 226 2.67 -25.09 1.28
C CYS A 226 3.77 -25.80 2.08
N ASN A 227 4.88 -25.12 2.34
CA ASN A 227 5.95 -25.63 3.19
C ASN A 227 5.45 -25.92 4.61
N ASN A 228 4.63 -25.04 5.18
CA ASN A 228 4.03 -25.22 6.51
C ASN A 228 3.01 -26.37 6.56
N ILE A 229 2.18 -26.54 5.53
CA ILE A 229 1.23 -27.67 5.40
C ILE A 229 1.97 -29.00 5.44
N THR A 230 3.10 -29.09 4.72
CA THR A 230 3.97 -30.28 4.71
C THR A 230 4.91 -30.37 5.92
N ARG A 231 4.79 -29.43 6.88
CA ARG A 231 5.59 -29.33 8.11
C ARG A 231 7.09 -29.25 7.84
N GLY A 232 7.49 -28.63 6.74
CA GLY A 232 8.88 -28.48 6.35
C GLY A 232 9.58 -29.77 5.91
N LYS A 233 8.84 -30.87 5.70
CA LYS A 233 9.40 -32.18 5.31
C LYS A 233 9.79 -32.26 3.84
N LYS A 234 9.21 -31.40 3.02
CA LYS A 234 9.41 -31.31 1.57
C LYS A 234 10.02 -29.95 1.26
N LYS A 235 11.14 -29.91 0.56
CA LYS A 235 11.96 -28.69 0.41
C LYS A 235 11.95 -28.09 -0.98
N THR A 236 11.33 -28.74 -1.96
CA THR A 236 11.24 -28.23 -3.33
C THR A 236 9.90 -27.55 -3.58
N PHE A 237 9.89 -26.41 -4.26
CA PHE A 237 8.70 -25.73 -4.75
C PHE A 237 8.87 -25.42 -6.24
N LEU A 238 7.93 -25.84 -7.09
CA LEU A 238 8.01 -25.59 -8.52
C LEU A 238 7.22 -24.35 -8.88
N ILE A 239 7.73 -23.55 -9.81
CA ILE A 239 7.04 -22.37 -10.33
C ILE A 239 6.97 -22.49 -11.84
N ALA A 240 5.76 -22.38 -12.39
CA ALA A 240 5.59 -22.43 -13.82
C ALA A 240 6.13 -21.15 -14.47
N SER A 241 6.80 -21.30 -15.61
CA SER A 241 7.31 -20.19 -16.41
C SER A 241 6.19 -19.28 -16.95
N ASN A 242 4.92 -19.68 -16.83
CA ASN A 242 3.78 -18.85 -17.20
C ASN A 242 3.30 -17.88 -16.09
N CYS A 243 3.94 -17.86 -14.94
CA CYS A 243 3.72 -16.81 -13.94
C CYS A 243 4.34 -15.47 -14.39
N HIS A 244 3.85 -14.36 -13.83
CA HIS A 244 4.47 -13.07 -14.08
C HIS A 244 5.93 -13.03 -13.57
N PRO A 245 6.88 -12.41 -14.30
CA PRO A 245 8.30 -12.46 -13.96
C PRO A 245 8.60 -11.86 -12.57
N GLN A 246 7.91 -10.78 -12.20
CA GLN A 246 8.04 -10.19 -10.86
C GLN A 246 7.46 -11.09 -9.75
N THR A 247 6.44 -11.89 -10.05
CA THR A 247 5.90 -12.89 -9.10
C THR A 247 6.94 -14.00 -8.86
N ILE A 248 7.57 -14.50 -9.94
CA ILE A 248 8.64 -15.50 -9.87
C ILE A 248 9.82 -14.97 -9.03
N ASP A 249 10.28 -13.75 -9.30
CA ASP A 249 11.43 -13.15 -8.61
C ASP A 249 11.20 -12.95 -7.10
N VAL A 250 9.99 -12.49 -6.71
CA VAL A 250 9.62 -12.36 -5.30
C VAL A 250 9.56 -13.73 -4.61
N CYS A 251 9.01 -14.76 -5.27
CA CYS A 251 9.01 -16.13 -4.73
C CYS A 251 10.43 -16.68 -4.56
N LYS A 252 11.30 -16.54 -5.57
CA LYS A 252 12.72 -16.95 -5.48
C LYS A 252 13.43 -16.25 -4.32
N THR A 253 13.27 -14.94 -4.20
CA THR A 253 13.86 -14.14 -3.12
C THR A 253 13.40 -14.60 -1.73
N ARG A 254 12.12 -14.98 -1.59
CA ARG A 254 11.53 -15.45 -0.32
C ARG A 254 11.90 -16.89 0.02
N ALA A 255 12.12 -17.73 -0.98
CA ALA A 255 12.43 -19.15 -0.80
C ALA A 255 13.70 -19.38 0.02
N ASP A 256 14.71 -18.54 -0.19
CA ASP A 256 15.99 -18.64 0.51
C ASP A 256 15.83 -18.61 2.04
N GLY A 257 14.96 -17.74 2.55
CA GLY A 257 14.72 -17.60 3.99
C GLY A 257 13.98 -18.79 4.60
N PHE A 258 13.22 -19.52 3.79
CA PHE A 258 12.55 -20.76 4.20
C PHE A 258 13.39 -22.03 3.96
N GLY A 259 14.58 -21.88 3.35
CA GLY A 259 15.40 -22.99 2.91
C GLY A 259 14.69 -23.87 1.88
N LEU A 260 13.91 -23.24 0.99
CA LEU A 260 13.23 -23.91 -0.11
C LEU A 260 14.07 -23.86 -1.38
N ASN A 261 14.12 -24.97 -2.10
CA ASN A 261 14.66 -25.05 -3.45
C ASN A 261 13.54 -24.69 -4.44
N VAL A 262 13.61 -23.51 -5.05
CA VAL A 262 12.66 -23.09 -6.08
C VAL A 262 13.19 -23.44 -7.46
N ILE A 263 12.37 -24.16 -8.23
CA ILE A 263 12.68 -24.53 -9.61
C ILE A 263 11.63 -23.88 -10.51
N GLU A 264 12.09 -23.01 -11.41
CA GLU A 264 11.26 -22.47 -12.48
C GLU A 264 11.37 -23.39 -13.71
N SER A 265 10.24 -23.82 -14.27
CA SER A 265 10.21 -24.63 -15.49
C SER A 265 8.88 -24.54 -16.23
N ASP A 266 8.82 -25.06 -17.45
CA ASP A 266 7.57 -25.29 -18.18
C ASP A 266 6.71 -26.33 -17.44
N LEU A 267 5.39 -26.21 -17.51
CA LEU A 267 4.44 -27.11 -16.85
C LEU A 267 4.65 -28.58 -17.25
N LYS A 268 5.01 -28.84 -18.50
CA LYS A 268 5.23 -30.20 -19.01
C LYS A 268 6.46 -30.88 -18.41
N ASP A 269 7.39 -30.10 -17.89
CA ASP A 269 8.67 -30.56 -17.35
C ASP A 269 8.62 -30.74 -15.82
N PHE A 270 7.44 -30.56 -15.21
CA PHE A 270 7.26 -30.75 -13.77
C PHE A 270 7.44 -32.22 -13.37
N ASP A 271 8.45 -32.48 -12.54
CA ASP A 271 8.75 -33.81 -12.03
C ASP A 271 8.44 -33.92 -10.53
N TYR A 272 7.58 -34.87 -10.18
CA TYR A 272 7.20 -35.19 -8.80
C TYR A 272 7.90 -36.46 -8.26
N SER A 273 8.73 -37.12 -9.06
CA SER A 273 9.37 -38.41 -8.74
C SER A 273 10.22 -38.39 -7.46
N SER A 274 10.83 -37.23 -7.16
CA SER A 274 11.65 -37.01 -5.96
C SER A 274 10.85 -37.11 -4.65
N LYS A 275 9.51 -36.94 -4.71
CA LYS A 275 8.60 -36.80 -3.57
C LYS A 275 8.95 -35.65 -2.60
N ASP A 276 9.85 -34.76 -2.99
CA ASP A 276 10.30 -33.61 -2.19
C ASP A 276 9.55 -32.30 -2.52
N VAL A 277 8.61 -32.34 -3.47
CA VAL A 277 7.86 -31.15 -3.89
C VAL A 277 6.73 -30.84 -2.89
N CYS A 278 6.81 -29.70 -2.20
CA CYS A 278 5.82 -29.27 -1.21
C CYS A 278 4.63 -28.56 -1.85
N GLY A 279 4.84 -27.88 -2.97
CA GLY A 279 3.80 -27.23 -3.75
C GLY A 279 4.30 -26.78 -5.11
N VAL A 280 3.35 -26.33 -5.93
CA VAL A 280 3.58 -25.73 -7.23
C VAL A 280 2.81 -24.42 -7.36
N LEU A 281 3.36 -23.44 -8.07
CA LEU A 281 2.70 -22.21 -8.46
C LEU A 281 2.49 -22.18 -9.97
N VAL A 282 1.26 -21.92 -10.40
CA VAL A 282 0.86 -21.73 -11.80
C VAL A 282 0.02 -20.45 -11.93
N GLN A 283 -0.12 -19.91 -13.15
CA GLN A 283 -0.95 -18.73 -13.43
C GLN A 283 -2.15 -19.08 -14.33
N TYR A 284 -3.31 -18.46 -14.08
CA TYR A 284 -4.54 -18.64 -14.84
C TYR A 284 -5.36 -17.34 -14.92
N PRO A 285 -5.48 -16.68 -16.09
CA PRO A 285 -4.74 -16.92 -17.33
C PRO A 285 -3.22 -16.79 -17.16
N GLY A 286 -2.44 -17.42 -18.03
CA GLY A 286 -0.99 -17.32 -18.02
C GLY A 286 -0.48 -15.92 -18.37
N THR A 287 0.79 -15.64 -18.06
CA THR A 287 1.37 -14.31 -18.26
C THR A 287 1.38 -13.86 -19.72
N GLU A 288 1.34 -14.79 -20.68
CA GLU A 288 1.26 -14.47 -22.11
C GLU A 288 -0.17 -14.52 -22.64
N GLY A 289 -1.14 -14.78 -21.76
CA GLY A 289 -2.58 -14.71 -22.01
C GLY A 289 -3.28 -16.04 -22.17
N GLU A 290 -2.55 -17.15 -22.19
CA GLU A 290 -3.11 -18.48 -22.41
C GLU A 290 -4.05 -18.93 -21.29
N VAL A 291 -5.18 -19.52 -21.68
CA VAL A 291 -6.16 -20.14 -20.80
C VAL A 291 -6.05 -21.65 -20.97
N LEU A 292 -5.49 -22.33 -19.96
CA LEU A 292 -5.23 -23.77 -19.97
C LEU A 292 -6.22 -24.50 -19.04
N ASP A 293 -6.55 -25.75 -19.39
CA ASP A 293 -7.27 -26.65 -18.48
C ASP A 293 -6.27 -27.31 -17.50
N TYR A 294 -6.38 -26.96 -16.23
CA TYR A 294 -5.54 -27.50 -15.16
C TYR A 294 -6.13 -28.75 -14.49
N SER A 295 -7.27 -29.28 -14.94
CA SER A 295 -7.98 -30.39 -14.28
C SER A 295 -7.10 -31.62 -14.04
N ASP A 296 -6.38 -32.08 -15.08
CA ASP A 296 -5.51 -33.25 -14.94
C ASP A 296 -4.16 -32.91 -14.28
N PHE A 297 -3.69 -31.69 -14.44
CA PHE A 297 -2.51 -31.18 -13.74
C PHE A 297 -2.70 -31.21 -12.21
N VAL A 298 -3.83 -30.69 -11.71
CA VAL A 298 -4.14 -30.66 -10.27
C VAL A 298 -4.28 -32.08 -9.72
N LYS A 299 -5.02 -32.97 -10.41
CA LYS A 299 -5.13 -34.38 -10.03
C LYS A 299 -3.77 -35.06 -9.91
N ASN A 300 -2.87 -34.83 -10.87
CA ASN A 300 -1.53 -35.41 -10.86
C ASN A 300 -0.67 -34.87 -9.69
N ALA A 301 -0.72 -33.56 -9.43
CA ALA A 301 -0.03 -32.96 -8.28
C ALA A 301 -0.55 -33.55 -6.95
N HIS A 302 -1.86 -33.65 -6.79
CA HIS A 302 -2.51 -34.22 -5.61
C HIS A 302 -2.19 -35.71 -5.41
N ALA A 303 -2.15 -36.49 -6.48
CA ALA A 303 -1.75 -37.90 -6.42
C ALA A 303 -0.31 -38.10 -5.87
N ASN A 304 0.54 -37.07 -6.00
CA ASN A 304 1.90 -37.04 -5.44
C ASN A 304 2.00 -36.28 -4.10
N GLY A 305 0.86 -35.90 -3.51
CA GLY A 305 0.79 -35.16 -2.25
C GLY A 305 1.41 -33.77 -2.35
N VAL A 306 1.33 -33.14 -3.53
CA VAL A 306 1.82 -31.79 -3.82
C VAL A 306 0.63 -30.82 -3.78
N LYS A 307 0.82 -29.63 -3.20
CA LYS A 307 -0.21 -28.59 -3.14
C LYS A 307 -0.16 -27.68 -4.35
N VAL A 308 -1.32 -27.29 -4.87
CA VAL A 308 -1.39 -26.39 -6.04
C VAL A 308 -1.78 -24.98 -5.59
N VAL A 309 -0.94 -24.02 -5.96
CA VAL A 309 -1.19 -22.59 -5.86
C VAL A 309 -1.48 -22.05 -7.26
N MET A 310 -2.56 -21.29 -7.41
CA MET A 310 -2.90 -20.64 -8.67
C MET A 310 -2.98 -19.13 -8.49
N ALA A 311 -2.12 -18.38 -9.17
CA ALA A 311 -2.23 -16.95 -9.31
C ALA A 311 -3.22 -16.61 -10.44
N THR A 312 -4.14 -15.67 -10.22
CA THR A 312 -5.29 -15.44 -11.12
C THR A 312 -5.79 -14.00 -11.12
N ASP A 313 -6.70 -13.71 -12.05
CA ASP A 313 -7.30 -12.40 -12.30
C ASP A 313 -8.81 -12.44 -11.99
N LEU A 314 -9.27 -11.59 -11.07
CA LEU A 314 -10.67 -11.57 -10.61
C LEU A 314 -11.67 -11.20 -11.72
N LEU A 315 -11.28 -10.40 -12.72
CA LEU A 315 -12.16 -10.07 -13.84
C LEU A 315 -12.27 -11.26 -14.79
N ALA A 316 -11.16 -11.94 -15.09
CA ALA A 316 -11.15 -13.14 -15.92
C ALA A 316 -12.05 -14.23 -15.32
N LEU A 317 -12.01 -14.41 -13.99
CA LEU A 317 -12.85 -15.37 -13.27
C LEU A 317 -14.36 -15.07 -13.31
N THR A 318 -14.79 -13.93 -13.84
CA THR A 318 -16.23 -13.70 -14.09
C THR A 318 -16.75 -14.48 -15.30
N MET A 319 -15.86 -14.88 -16.21
CA MET A 319 -16.13 -15.66 -17.42
C MET A 319 -15.49 -17.04 -17.41
N LEU A 320 -14.39 -17.22 -16.69
CA LEU A 320 -13.61 -18.47 -16.66
C LEU A 320 -14.00 -19.37 -15.50
N LYS A 321 -14.02 -20.68 -15.74
CA LYS A 321 -14.15 -21.70 -14.70
C LYS A 321 -13.15 -21.42 -13.58
N PRO A 322 -13.62 -21.19 -12.34
CA PRO A 322 -12.77 -20.69 -11.27
C PRO A 322 -11.87 -21.80 -10.69
N PRO A 323 -10.73 -21.42 -10.07
CA PRO A 323 -9.75 -22.39 -9.57
C PRO A 323 -10.30 -23.42 -8.58
N GLY A 324 -11.29 -23.04 -7.76
CA GLY A 324 -11.95 -23.95 -6.83
C GLY A 324 -12.66 -25.13 -7.51
N GLU A 325 -13.09 -24.97 -8.76
CA GLU A 325 -13.69 -26.04 -9.57
C GLU A 325 -12.66 -26.94 -10.25
N PHE A 326 -11.38 -26.55 -10.24
CA PHE A 326 -10.24 -27.44 -10.55
C PHE A 326 -9.68 -28.12 -9.30
N GLU A 327 -10.28 -27.90 -8.12
CA GLU A 327 -9.80 -28.37 -6.81
C GLU A 327 -8.43 -27.80 -6.38
N VAL A 328 -8.08 -26.59 -6.85
CA VAL A 328 -6.84 -25.90 -6.41
C VAL A 328 -6.86 -25.64 -4.89
N ASP A 329 -5.71 -25.81 -4.21
CA ASP A 329 -5.64 -25.66 -2.75
C ASP A 329 -5.58 -24.19 -2.29
N ILE A 330 -4.86 -23.34 -3.01
CA ILE A 330 -4.62 -21.93 -2.66
C ILE A 330 -4.70 -21.06 -3.93
N VAL A 331 -5.40 -19.94 -3.86
CA VAL A 331 -5.51 -18.99 -4.98
C VAL A 331 -5.04 -17.62 -4.52
N VAL A 332 -4.23 -16.97 -5.36
CA VAL A 332 -3.66 -15.64 -5.09
C VAL A 332 -3.84 -14.72 -6.29
N GLY A 333 -3.61 -13.43 -6.11
CA GLY A 333 -3.66 -12.46 -7.20
C GLY A 333 -3.77 -11.03 -6.70
N SER A 334 -3.98 -10.11 -7.65
CA SER A 334 -4.25 -8.70 -7.39
C SER A 334 -5.75 -8.37 -7.56
N ALA A 335 -6.30 -7.53 -6.68
CA ALA A 335 -7.63 -6.96 -6.83
C ALA A 335 -7.62 -5.58 -7.54
N GLN A 336 -6.48 -5.17 -8.13
CA GLN A 336 -6.27 -3.83 -8.70
C GLN A 336 -7.33 -3.42 -9.72
N ARG A 337 -7.57 -4.24 -10.74
CA ARG A 337 -8.48 -3.90 -11.85
C ARG A 337 -9.96 -3.85 -11.47
N PHE A 338 -10.28 -4.06 -10.19
CA PHE A 338 -11.58 -3.75 -9.62
C PHE A 338 -11.56 -2.34 -9.03
N GLY A 339 -11.49 -1.33 -9.91
CA GLY A 339 -11.67 0.06 -9.53
C GLY A 339 -10.57 0.68 -8.68
N VAL A 340 -9.32 0.24 -8.81
CA VAL A 340 -8.15 0.88 -8.19
C VAL A 340 -7.16 1.31 -9.28
N PRO A 341 -6.63 2.56 -9.30
CA PRO A 341 -5.67 2.98 -10.32
C PRO A 341 -4.39 2.15 -10.32
N MET A 342 -3.66 2.08 -11.45
CA MET A 342 -2.39 1.34 -11.53
C MET A 342 -1.29 1.92 -10.62
N GLY A 343 -1.32 3.23 -10.38
CA GLY A 343 -0.50 3.92 -9.38
C GLY A 343 1.01 3.77 -9.57
N TYR A 344 1.47 3.51 -10.80
CA TYR A 344 2.86 3.15 -11.08
C TYR A 344 3.39 2.01 -10.19
N GLY A 345 2.52 1.04 -9.89
CA GLY A 345 2.82 -0.18 -9.14
C GLY A 345 1.99 -0.37 -7.88
N GLY A 346 1.32 0.67 -7.37
CA GLY A 346 0.47 0.52 -6.19
C GLY A 346 -0.05 1.84 -5.61
N PRO A 347 -0.79 1.75 -4.50
CA PRO A 347 -1.05 0.53 -3.73
C PRO A 347 -2.25 -0.28 -4.26
N HIS A 348 -2.18 -1.61 -4.17
CA HIS A 348 -3.27 -2.53 -4.54
C HIS A 348 -3.42 -3.64 -3.51
N ALA A 349 -4.65 -4.12 -3.28
CA ALA A 349 -4.86 -5.26 -2.40
C ALA A 349 -4.51 -6.58 -3.12
N GLY A 350 -3.41 -7.21 -2.70
CA GLY A 350 -3.21 -8.63 -2.98
C GLY A 350 -4.23 -9.48 -2.20
N PHE A 351 -4.60 -10.65 -2.70
CA PHE A 351 -5.50 -11.56 -1.99
C PHE A 351 -4.92 -12.97 -1.90
N LEU A 352 -5.39 -13.73 -0.90
CA LEU A 352 -5.17 -15.17 -0.80
C LEU A 352 -6.45 -15.85 -0.34
N ALA A 353 -6.93 -16.82 -1.12
CA ALA A 353 -8.04 -17.68 -0.81
C ALA A 353 -7.59 -19.15 -0.69
N THR A 354 -8.24 -19.92 0.17
CA THR A 354 -7.88 -21.32 0.44
C THR A 354 -9.03 -22.08 1.08
N SER A 355 -8.84 -23.38 1.33
CA SER A 355 -9.79 -24.21 2.06
C SER A 355 -9.86 -23.85 3.56
N GLN A 356 -10.98 -24.19 4.20
CA GLN A 356 -11.17 -24.00 5.65
C GLN A 356 -10.20 -24.84 6.51
N GLU A 357 -9.63 -25.91 5.94
CA GLU A 357 -8.65 -26.77 6.61
C GLU A 357 -7.40 -25.97 7.00
N TYR A 358 -6.94 -25.07 6.11
CA TYR A 358 -5.70 -24.35 6.29
C TYR A 358 -5.85 -22.98 6.96
N LYS A 359 -7.02 -22.65 7.51
CA LYS A 359 -7.31 -21.37 8.17
C LYS A 359 -6.30 -20.96 9.26
N ARG A 360 -5.64 -21.94 9.90
CA ARG A 360 -4.62 -21.70 10.93
C ARG A 360 -3.24 -21.30 10.37
N MET A 361 -3.02 -21.48 9.07
CA MET A 361 -1.78 -21.15 8.38
C MET A 361 -1.92 -19.90 7.51
N MET A 362 -3.14 -19.39 7.33
CA MET A 362 -3.41 -18.21 6.50
C MET A 362 -2.62 -16.98 6.99
N PRO A 363 -1.94 -16.26 6.08
CA PRO A 363 -1.26 -15.01 6.39
C PRO A 363 -2.24 -13.84 6.51
N GLY A 364 -1.86 -12.84 7.30
CA GLY A 364 -2.63 -11.60 7.46
C GLY A 364 -3.93 -11.73 8.24
N ARG A 365 -4.71 -10.64 8.20
CA ARG A 365 -5.97 -10.50 8.95
C ARG A 365 -7.09 -11.28 8.29
N ILE A 366 -8.06 -11.70 9.10
CA ILE A 366 -9.30 -12.32 8.65
C ILE A 366 -10.43 -11.68 9.43
N ILE A 367 -11.45 -11.19 8.75
CA ILE A 367 -12.67 -10.70 9.38
C ILE A 367 -13.64 -11.88 9.56
N GLY A 368 -14.18 -12.01 10.75
CA GLY A 368 -15.16 -13.03 11.10
C GLY A 368 -16.41 -12.43 11.72
N VAL A 369 -17.53 -13.11 11.50
CA VAL A 369 -18.80 -12.85 12.17
C VAL A 369 -18.74 -13.44 13.59
N SER A 370 -19.20 -12.66 14.55
CA SER A 370 -19.31 -12.98 15.98
C SER A 370 -20.64 -12.44 16.50
N VAL A 371 -20.85 -12.47 17.81
CA VAL A 371 -21.96 -11.80 18.49
C VAL A 371 -21.46 -10.80 19.53
N ASP A 372 -22.23 -9.73 19.76
CA ASP A 372 -21.99 -8.75 20.84
C ASP A 372 -22.60 -9.20 22.19
N SER A 373 -22.46 -8.37 23.23
CA SER A 373 -23.00 -8.65 24.56
C SER A 373 -24.55 -8.70 24.63
N HIS A 374 -25.23 -8.27 23.57
CA HIS A 374 -26.69 -8.32 23.43
C HIS A 374 -27.15 -9.46 22.49
N GLY A 375 -26.23 -10.30 22.03
CA GLY A 375 -26.51 -11.41 21.11
C GLY A 375 -26.70 -10.99 19.65
N LYS A 376 -26.41 -9.73 19.29
CA LYS A 376 -26.53 -9.26 17.91
C LYS A 376 -25.29 -9.66 17.10
N PRO A 377 -25.44 -10.01 15.80
CA PRO A 377 -24.29 -10.22 14.92
C PRO A 377 -23.38 -8.99 14.89
N ALA A 378 -22.08 -9.22 15.08
CA ALA A 378 -21.04 -8.19 15.06
C ALA A 378 -19.76 -8.75 14.44
N LEU A 379 -18.97 -7.89 13.80
CA LEU A 379 -17.76 -8.27 13.10
C LEU A 379 -16.52 -8.03 13.96
N ARG A 380 -15.48 -8.84 13.78
CA ARG A 380 -14.16 -8.60 14.41
C ARG A 380 -13.05 -9.26 13.60
N MET A 381 -11.80 -8.90 13.90
CA MET A 381 -10.65 -9.71 13.47
C MET A 381 -10.67 -11.07 14.18
N ALA A 382 -10.59 -12.15 13.40
CA ALA A 382 -10.69 -13.53 13.85
C ALA A 382 -9.33 -14.25 13.80
N MET A 383 -9.15 -15.21 14.71
CA MET A 383 -7.94 -16.04 14.79
C MET A 383 -6.62 -15.24 14.85
N GLN A 384 -6.62 -14.13 15.60
CA GLN A 384 -5.50 -13.20 15.69
C GLN A 384 -4.22 -13.83 16.25
N THR A 385 -4.31 -14.99 16.91
CA THR A 385 -3.14 -15.72 17.38
C THR A 385 -2.20 -16.14 16.25
N ARG A 386 -2.62 -16.14 14.98
CA ARG A 386 -1.73 -16.38 13.84
C ARG A 386 -0.75 -15.24 13.59
N GLU A 387 -1.10 -14.03 14.01
CA GLU A 387 -0.43 -12.80 13.60
C GLU A 387 0.77 -12.45 14.49
N GLN A 388 1.68 -11.65 13.93
CA GLN A 388 2.97 -11.26 14.53
C GLN A 388 2.86 -10.66 15.93
N HIS A 389 1.79 -9.91 16.23
CA HIS A 389 1.63 -9.21 17.51
C HIS A 389 1.35 -10.16 18.68
N ILE A 390 0.97 -11.42 18.41
CA ILE A 390 0.78 -12.48 19.41
C ILE A 390 1.89 -13.53 19.30
N ARG A 391 2.14 -14.05 18.10
CA ARG A 391 3.03 -15.21 17.91
C ARG A 391 4.48 -14.88 17.53
N ARG A 392 4.82 -13.62 17.26
CA ARG A 392 6.19 -13.17 17.00
C ARG A 392 6.88 -14.04 15.91
N ASP A 393 8.01 -14.67 16.22
CA ASP A 393 8.75 -15.61 15.35
C ASP A 393 7.94 -16.82 14.87
N LYS A 394 6.86 -17.19 15.58
CA LYS A 394 5.97 -18.33 15.25
C LYS A 394 4.70 -17.91 14.52
N ALA A 395 4.60 -16.64 14.10
CA ALA A 395 3.49 -16.15 13.31
C ALA A 395 3.47 -16.80 11.93
N THR A 396 2.33 -16.76 11.25
CA THR A 396 2.20 -17.30 9.89
C THR A 396 2.90 -16.42 8.85
N SER A 397 3.09 -15.14 9.15
CA SER A 397 3.75 -14.13 8.32
C SER A 397 4.22 -12.97 9.20
N ASN A 398 5.15 -12.15 8.70
CA ASN A 398 5.55 -10.90 9.31
C ASN A 398 4.60 -9.72 9.00
N ILE A 399 3.60 -9.91 8.12
CA ILE A 399 2.71 -8.84 7.70
C ILE A 399 1.98 -8.18 8.89
N CYS A 400 1.93 -6.84 8.87
CA CYS A 400 1.22 -6.03 9.85
C CYS A 400 0.31 -5.02 9.15
N THR A 401 0.86 -3.93 8.60
CA THR A 401 0.12 -3.09 7.63
C THR A 401 -0.09 -3.92 6.36
N ALA A 402 -1.30 -3.89 5.79
CA ALA A 402 -1.63 -4.55 4.53
C ALA A 402 -2.19 -3.49 3.55
N GLN A 403 -3.32 -3.76 2.89
CA GLN A 403 -3.89 -2.89 1.85
C GLN A 403 -5.40 -2.69 2.05
N ALA A 404 -5.81 -2.43 3.29
CA ALA A 404 -7.22 -2.42 3.70
C ALA A 404 -8.09 -1.39 2.96
N LEU A 405 -7.60 -0.16 2.74
CA LEU A 405 -8.34 0.86 2.00
C LEU A 405 -8.63 0.41 0.56
N LEU A 406 -7.66 -0.24 -0.08
CA LEU A 406 -7.78 -0.66 -1.48
C LEU A 406 -8.64 -1.91 -1.60
N ALA A 407 -8.58 -2.82 -0.63
CA ALA A 407 -9.53 -3.92 -0.52
C ALA A 407 -10.97 -3.42 -0.38
N ASN A 408 -11.19 -2.34 0.38
CA ASN A 408 -12.51 -1.70 0.49
C ASN A 408 -12.94 -1.06 -0.83
N MET A 409 -12.04 -0.43 -1.58
CA MET A 409 -12.34 0.08 -2.92
C MET A 409 -12.79 -1.04 -3.86
N SER A 410 -12.04 -2.15 -3.93
CA SER A 410 -12.39 -3.30 -4.78
C SER A 410 -13.71 -3.96 -4.37
N ALA A 411 -14.00 -4.05 -3.06
CA ALA A 411 -15.28 -4.55 -2.58
C ALA A 411 -16.44 -3.64 -3.02
N MET A 412 -16.25 -2.32 -2.95
CA MET A 412 -17.27 -1.35 -3.37
C MET A 412 -17.46 -1.34 -4.88
N TYR A 413 -16.40 -1.57 -5.65
CA TYR A 413 -16.48 -1.78 -7.10
C TYR A 413 -17.36 -2.98 -7.42
N ALA A 414 -17.10 -4.14 -6.80
CA ALA A 414 -17.91 -5.33 -6.99
C ALA A 414 -19.36 -5.16 -6.51
N ILE A 415 -19.61 -4.41 -5.43
CA ILE A 415 -20.95 -4.07 -4.96
C ILE A 415 -21.69 -3.19 -5.95
N TYR A 416 -21.01 -2.20 -6.53
CA TYR A 416 -21.61 -1.23 -7.43
C TYR A 416 -22.00 -1.85 -8.77
N HIS A 417 -21.13 -2.70 -9.32
CA HIS A 417 -21.38 -3.38 -10.59
C HIS A 417 -22.25 -4.63 -10.44
N GLY A 418 -22.16 -5.33 -9.30
CA GLY A 418 -22.77 -6.64 -9.11
C GLY A 418 -22.23 -7.71 -10.08
N PRO A 419 -22.72 -8.95 -10.00
CA PRO A 419 -22.25 -10.03 -10.89
C PRO A 419 -22.48 -9.73 -12.37
N GLU A 420 -23.64 -9.17 -12.72
CA GLU A 420 -23.96 -8.84 -14.12
C GLU A 420 -23.09 -7.73 -14.70
N GLY A 421 -22.84 -6.66 -13.93
CA GLY A 421 -21.99 -5.56 -14.38
C GLY A 421 -20.55 -5.99 -14.58
N LEU A 422 -20.01 -6.78 -13.64
CA LEU A 422 -18.66 -7.34 -13.77
C LEU A 422 -18.55 -8.27 -14.98
N LYS A 423 -19.55 -9.12 -15.23
CA LYS A 423 -19.59 -9.98 -16.41
C LYS A 423 -19.61 -9.17 -17.71
N LYS A 424 -20.42 -8.12 -17.79
CA LYS A 424 -20.48 -7.21 -18.96
C LYS A 424 -19.14 -6.53 -19.22
N ILE A 425 -18.43 -6.13 -18.17
CA ILE A 425 -17.08 -5.55 -18.30
C ILE A 425 -16.12 -6.59 -18.87
N ALA A 426 -16.11 -7.80 -18.33
CA ALA A 426 -15.26 -8.88 -18.80
C ALA A 426 -15.58 -9.29 -20.26
N GLU A 427 -16.86 -9.45 -20.61
CA GLU A 427 -17.31 -9.77 -21.97
C GLU A 427 -16.88 -8.68 -22.96
N ARG A 428 -16.96 -7.41 -22.56
CA ARG A 428 -16.49 -6.30 -23.39
C ARG A 428 -14.98 -6.35 -23.59
N VAL A 429 -14.20 -6.58 -22.53
CA VAL A 429 -12.74 -6.66 -22.61
C VAL A 429 -12.32 -7.83 -23.49
N HIS A 430 -12.90 -9.02 -23.28
CA HIS A 430 -12.68 -10.20 -24.11
C HIS A 430 -13.08 -9.93 -25.58
N GLY A 431 -14.21 -9.26 -25.80
CA GLY A 431 -14.69 -8.90 -27.13
C GLY A 431 -13.74 -7.98 -27.90
N LEU A 432 -13.11 -7.01 -27.24
CA LEU A 432 -12.10 -6.14 -27.84
C LEU A 432 -10.84 -6.93 -28.23
N ALA A 433 -10.37 -7.82 -27.36
CA ALA A 433 -9.25 -8.71 -27.65
C ALA A 433 -9.58 -9.67 -28.82
N GLY A 434 -10.81 -10.19 -28.89
CA GLY A 434 -11.29 -11.00 -30.00
C GLY A 434 -11.35 -10.25 -31.34
N ALA A 435 -11.88 -9.01 -31.33
CA ALA A 435 -11.89 -8.15 -32.52
C ALA A 435 -10.48 -7.84 -33.02
N PHE A 436 -9.53 -7.64 -32.09
CA PHE A 436 -8.12 -7.48 -32.42
C PHE A 436 -7.55 -8.72 -33.11
N VAL A 437 -7.80 -9.93 -32.58
CA VAL A 437 -7.34 -11.18 -33.20
C VAL A 437 -7.88 -11.34 -34.62
N ILE A 438 -9.17 -11.07 -34.84
CA ILE A 438 -9.77 -11.12 -36.18
C ILE A 438 -9.08 -10.12 -37.10
N GLY A 439 -8.86 -8.89 -36.63
CA GLY A 439 -8.15 -7.85 -37.39
C GLY A 439 -6.74 -8.28 -37.78
N LEU A 440 -5.97 -8.83 -36.85
CA LEU A 440 -4.63 -9.36 -37.12
C LEU A 440 -4.66 -10.51 -38.14
N LYS A 441 -5.60 -11.46 -38.00
CA LYS A 441 -5.78 -12.58 -38.96
C LYS A 441 -6.12 -12.05 -40.36
N LYS A 442 -6.94 -10.99 -40.49
CA LYS A 442 -7.25 -10.34 -41.78
C LYS A 442 -6.07 -9.57 -42.38
N LEU A 443 -5.24 -8.92 -41.56
CA LEU A 443 -4.03 -8.24 -42.04
C LEU A 443 -2.99 -9.23 -42.58
N GLY A 444 -2.85 -10.38 -41.92
CA GLY A 444 -1.85 -11.40 -42.26
C GLY A 444 -0.43 -10.86 -42.26
N THR A 445 -0.12 -9.89 -41.39
CA THR A 445 1.22 -9.29 -41.20
C THR A 445 2.00 -9.97 -40.09
N VAL A 446 1.28 -10.56 -39.13
CA VAL A 446 1.80 -11.27 -37.98
C VAL A 446 1.03 -12.58 -37.79
N ASN A 447 1.57 -13.50 -36.99
CA ASN A 447 0.91 -14.74 -36.65
C ASN A 447 0.36 -14.66 -35.22
N VAL A 448 -0.95 -14.88 -35.06
CA VAL A 448 -1.58 -14.97 -33.74
C VAL A 448 -1.63 -16.43 -33.34
N GLU A 449 -1.17 -16.76 -32.12
CA GLU A 449 -1.23 -18.14 -31.63
C GLU A 449 -2.69 -18.56 -31.41
N ASP A 450 -3.07 -19.76 -31.86
CA ASP A 450 -4.44 -20.27 -31.74
C ASP A 450 -4.65 -20.96 -30.39
N VAL A 451 -4.43 -20.19 -29.31
CA VAL A 451 -4.57 -20.62 -27.92
C VAL A 451 -5.69 -19.79 -27.28
N PRO A 452 -6.61 -20.39 -26.50
CA PRO A 452 -7.64 -19.65 -25.79
C PRO A 452 -7.04 -18.57 -24.89
N PHE A 453 -7.68 -17.41 -24.83
CA PHE A 453 -7.27 -16.29 -24.00
C PHE A 453 -8.47 -15.56 -23.40
N PHE A 454 -8.23 -14.78 -22.34
CA PHE A 454 -9.22 -13.83 -21.82
C PHE A 454 -9.05 -12.45 -22.47
N ASP A 455 -8.03 -11.70 -22.07
CA ASP A 455 -7.81 -10.31 -22.51
C ASP A 455 -6.42 -10.08 -23.12
N THR A 456 -5.55 -11.08 -23.07
CA THR A 456 -4.14 -10.94 -23.45
C THR A 456 -3.86 -11.82 -24.65
N VAL A 457 -3.40 -11.21 -25.74
CA VAL A 457 -3.16 -11.89 -27.01
C VAL A 457 -1.66 -12.01 -27.25
N LYS A 458 -1.19 -13.25 -27.45
CA LYS A 458 0.19 -13.55 -27.83
C LYS A 458 0.37 -13.54 -29.35
N ILE A 459 1.34 -12.78 -29.81
CA ILE A 459 1.59 -12.53 -31.23
C ILE A 459 3.03 -12.86 -31.57
N LYS A 460 3.21 -13.74 -32.56
CA LYS A 460 4.50 -14.03 -33.18
C LYS A 460 4.70 -13.13 -34.40
N CYS A 461 5.85 -12.49 -34.47
CA CYS A 461 6.22 -11.54 -35.50
C CYS A 461 7.70 -11.70 -35.88
N SER A 462 8.12 -11.05 -36.96
CA SER A 462 9.52 -11.10 -37.40
C SER A 462 10.46 -10.25 -36.54
N ASP A 463 9.94 -9.14 -35.99
CA ASP A 463 10.71 -8.17 -35.20
C ASP A 463 9.77 -7.49 -34.19
N ALA A 464 9.82 -7.96 -32.94
CA ALA A 464 8.97 -7.43 -31.86
C ALA A 464 9.35 -5.99 -31.48
N LYS A 465 10.64 -5.65 -31.61
CA LYS A 465 11.13 -4.32 -31.27
C LYS A 465 10.60 -3.28 -32.24
N ALA A 466 10.65 -3.56 -33.55
CA ALA A 466 10.11 -2.66 -34.57
C ALA A 466 8.61 -2.40 -34.39
N ILE A 467 7.83 -3.41 -34.01
CA ILE A 467 6.40 -3.25 -33.68
C ILE A 467 6.22 -2.35 -32.45
N SER A 468 7.01 -2.58 -31.40
CA SER A 468 6.96 -1.75 -30.19
C SER A 468 7.35 -0.29 -30.47
N GLU A 469 8.38 -0.05 -31.29
CA GLU A 469 8.79 1.31 -31.68
C GLU A 469 7.67 2.01 -32.48
N ALA A 470 7.02 1.33 -33.43
CA ALA A 470 5.86 1.85 -34.14
C ALA A 470 4.64 2.09 -33.22
N ALA A 471 4.46 1.26 -32.18
CA ALA A 471 3.42 1.46 -31.17
C ALA A 471 3.69 2.74 -30.36
N LEU A 472 4.94 2.98 -29.95
CA LEU A 472 5.34 4.18 -29.22
C LEU A 472 5.12 5.46 -30.03
N GLU A 473 5.32 5.43 -31.36
CA GLU A 473 4.97 6.54 -32.26
C GLU A 473 3.47 6.86 -32.29
N ASN A 474 2.62 5.92 -31.86
CA ASN A 474 1.17 6.08 -31.73
C ASN A 474 0.72 6.17 -30.25
N GLU A 475 1.63 6.51 -29.34
CA GLU A 475 1.36 6.67 -27.90
C GLU A 475 0.83 5.40 -27.21
N ILE A 476 1.29 4.24 -27.68
CA ILE A 476 0.91 2.92 -27.18
C ILE A 476 2.13 2.18 -26.60
N ASN A 477 1.97 1.60 -25.41
CA ASN A 477 2.95 0.67 -24.83
C ASN A 477 2.49 -0.78 -25.02
N LEU A 478 3.38 -1.64 -25.51
CA LEU A 478 3.18 -3.09 -25.64
C LEU A 478 4.21 -3.84 -24.80
N ARG A 479 3.93 -5.11 -24.46
CA ARG A 479 4.94 -5.97 -23.84
C ARG A 479 5.73 -6.71 -24.91
N VAL A 480 7.02 -6.43 -24.99
CA VAL A 480 7.98 -7.23 -25.75
C VAL A 480 8.44 -8.40 -24.87
N VAL A 481 8.11 -9.63 -25.27
CA VAL A 481 8.48 -10.84 -24.51
C VAL A 481 9.88 -11.31 -24.90
N ASP A 482 10.15 -11.34 -26.20
CA ASP A 482 11.44 -11.69 -26.78
C ASP A 482 11.60 -11.02 -28.16
N SER A 483 12.63 -11.39 -28.93
CA SER A 483 12.91 -10.77 -30.25
C SER A 483 11.79 -10.91 -31.29
N ASN A 484 10.88 -11.87 -31.13
CA ASN A 484 9.85 -12.22 -32.11
C ASN A 484 8.45 -12.40 -31.50
N THR A 485 8.26 -11.99 -30.24
CA THR A 485 7.00 -12.15 -29.51
C THR A 485 6.60 -10.86 -28.81
N VAL A 486 5.36 -10.44 -29.05
CA VAL A 486 4.69 -9.34 -28.35
C VAL A 486 3.41 -9.87 -27.75
N THR A 487 3.05 -9.41 -26.56
CA THR A 487 1.71 -9.61 -26.00
C THR A 487 0.98 -8.28 -25.87
N VAL A 488 -0.34 -8.32 -26.07
CA VAL A 488 -1.22 -7.16 -25.95
C VAL A 488 -2.35 -7.50 -24.99
N SER A 489 -2.39 -6.81 -23.86
CA SER A 489 -3.40 -6.98 -22.81
C SER A 489 -4.46 -5.89 -22.86
N PHE A 490 -5.70 -6.27 -23.10
CA PHE A 490 -6.86 -5.37 -23.15
C PHE A 490 -7.43 -5.14 -21.75
N ASP A 491 -8.04 -3.98 -21.57
CA ASP A 491 -8.61 -3.59 -20.28
C ASP A 491 -9.92 -2.82 -20.42
N GLU A 492 -10.57 -2.56 -19.28
CA GLU A 492 -11.88 -1.92 -19.19
C GLU A 492 -11.92 -0.56 -19.92
N THR A 493 -10.80 0.16 -19.89
CA THR A 493 -10.68 1.52 -20.43
C THR A 493 -10.41 1.54 -21.94
N THR A 494 -10.26 0.37 -22.57
CA THR A 494 -9.94 0.28 -24.00
C THR A 494 -11.16 0.64 -24.85
N THR A 495 -10.93 1.51 -25.84
CA THR A 495 -11.94 1.96 -26.79
C THR A 495 -11.77 1.30 -28.15
N LEU A 496 -12.78 1.45 -29.02
CA LEU A 496 -12.66 1.01 -30.42
C LEU A 496 -11.60 1.82 -31.18
N GLU A 497 -11.43 3.11 -30.84
CA GLU A 497 -10.41 3.96 -31.43
C GLU A 497 -8.99 3.51 -31.05
N ASP A 498 -8.78 3.11 -29.78
CA ASP A 498 -7.51 2.53 -29.34
C ASP A 498 -7.19 1.26 -30.12
N LEU A 499 -8.21 0.42 -30.36
CA LEU A 499 -8.08 -0.78 -31.16
C LEU A 499 -7.77 -0.47 -32.63
N ASP A 500 -8.40 0.55 -33.23
CA ASP A 500 -8.08 0.99 -34.60
C ASP A 500 -6.63 1.50 -34.72
N LYS A 501 -6.17 2.28 -33.74
CA LYS A 501 -4.76 2.72 -33.64
C LYS A 501 -3.82 1.52 -33.53
N LEU A 502 -4.15 0.54 -32.70
CA LEU A 502 -3.37 -0.66 -32.53
C LEU A 502 -3.33 -1.50 -33.82
N LEU A 503 -4.46 -1.71 -34.49
CA LEU A 503 -4.51 -2.41 -35.78
C LEU A 503 -3.67 -1.71 -36.85
N LYS A 504 -3.64 -0.37 -36.85
CA LYS A 504 -2.78 0.42 -37.73
C LYS A 504 -1.29 0.15 -37.46
N VAL A 505 -0.87 0.07 -36.19
CA VAL A 505 0.51 -0.32 -35.81
C VAL A 505 0.88 -1.67 -36.41
N PHE A 506 0.01 -2.66 -36.28
CA PHE A 506 0.27 -4.02 -36.80
C PHE A 506 0.10 -4.15 -38.32
N ALA A 507 -0.59 -3.23 -39.00
CA ALA A 507 -0.72 -3.22 -40.46
C ALA A 507 0.58 -2.81 -41.16
N GLY A 508 1.42 -2.01 -40.50
CA GLY A 508 2.67 -1.49 -41.06
C GLY A 508 2.43 -0.72 -42.36
N LYS A 509 2.96 -1.24 -43.48
CA LYS A 509 2.77 -0.64 -44.82
C LYS A 509 1.47 -1.07 -45.52
N LYS A 510 0.75 -2.07 -45.01
CA LYS A 510 -0.57 -2.46 -45.54
C LYS A 510 -1.62 -1.48 -45.04
N SER A 511 -2.71 -1.32 -45.80
CA SER A 511 -3.89 -0.60 -45.31
C SER A 511 -4.83 -1.57 -44.57
N ALA A 512 -5.29 -1.18 -43.38
CA ALA A 512 -6.42 -1.82 -42.73
C ALA A 512 -7.71 -1.29 -43.37
N ASN A 513 -8.35 -2.08 -44.23
CA ASN A 513 -9.59 -1.69 -44.92
C ASN A 513 -10.85 -2.02 -44.10
N PHE A 514 -10.73 -2.02 -42.77
CA PHE A 514 -11.78 -2.34 -41.81
C PHE A 514 -11.54 -1.55 -40.52
N THR A 515 -12.59 -1.37 -39.72
CA THR A 515 -12.53 -0.74 -38.39
C THR A 515 -12.84 -1.77 -37.31
N ALA A 516 -12.41 -1.51 -36.08
CA ALA A 516 -12.76 -2.27 -34.89
C ALA A 516 -14.28 -2.50 -34.78
N GLU A 517 -15.08 -1.46 -35.07
CA GLU A 517 -16.55 -1.55 -35.08
C GLU A 517 -17.05 -2.56 -36.13
N SER A 518 -16.50 -2.56 -37.34
CA SER A 518 -16.88 -3.51 -38.39
C SER A 518 -16.49 -4.96 -38.08
N LEU A 519 -15.46 -5.17 -37.25
CA LEU A 519 -15.01 -6.50 -36.82
C LEU A 519 -15.82 -7.05 -35.65
N ALA A 520 -16.41 -6.20 -34.82
CA ALA A 520 -17.10 -6.61 -33.60
C ALA A 520 -18.20 -7.68 -33.81
N PRO A 521 -19.04 -7.62 -34.86
CA PRO A 521 -20.04 -8.66 -35.13
C PRO A 521 -19.48 -10.04 -35.49
N GLU A 522 -18.20 -10.11 -35.87
CA GLU A 522 -17.53 -11.37 -36.22
C GLU A 522 -16.91 -12.07 -34.99
N VAL A 523 -16.86 -11.38 -33.84
CA VAL A 523 -16.25 -11.91 -32.63
C VAL A 523 -17.06 -13.08 -32.07
N GLN A 524 -16.38 -14.21 -31.88
CA GLN A 524 -16.90 -15.37 -31.18
C GLN A 524 -16.11 -15.56 -29.88
N CYS A 525 -16.76 -16.11 -28.85
CA CYS A 525 -16.07 -16.46 -27.60
C CYS A 525 -15.04 -17.56 -27.90
N GLY A 526 -13.76 -17.24 -27.73
CA GLY A 526 -12.65 -18.16 -27.98
C GLY A 526 -12.33 -19.10 -26.80
N ILE A 527 -13.09 -19.00 -25.71
CA ILE A 527 -12.91 -19.82 -24.51
C ILE A 527 -13.64 -21.16 -24.73
N PRO A 528 -12.96 -22.31 -24.57
CA PRO A 528 -13.58 -23.63 -24.67
C PRO A 528 -14.73 -23.79 -23.69
N GLU A 529 -15.82 -24.45 -24.11
CA GLU A 529 -17.05 -24.62 -23.32
C GLU A 529 -16.79 -25.17 -21.90
N HIS A 530 -15.88 -26.13 -21.75
CA HIS A 530 -15.51 -26.73 -20.45
C HIS A 530 -14.70 -25.81 -19.52
N LEU A 531 -14.20 -24.68 -20.02
CA LEU A 531 -13.49 -23.64 -19.28
C LEU A 531 -14.32 -22.36 -19.10
N VAL A 532 -15.54 -22.31 -19.64
CA VAL A 532 -16.48 -21.23 -19.37
C VAL A 532 -17.06 -21.42 -17.97
N ARG A 533 -17.25 -20.31 -17.26
CA ARG A 533 -17.87 -20.30 -15.94
C ARG A 533 -19.38 -20.51 -16.03
N ASP A 534 -19.84 -21.59 -15.40
CA ASP A 534 -21.27 -21.85 -15.20
C ASP A 534 -21.74 -21.56 -13.76
N SER A 535 -20.82 -21.49 -12.79
CA SER A 535 -21.16 -21.26 -11.39
C SER A 535 -21.55 -19.80 -11.10
N PRO A 536 -22.60 -19.56 -10.29
CA PRO A 536 -22.96 -18.20 -9.88
C PRO A 536 -21.93 -17.64 -8.88
N TYR A 537 -21.84 -16.32 -8.82
CA TYR A 537 -20.99 -15.57 -7.88
C TYR A 537 -21.69 -14.29 -7.43
N LEU A 538 -21.24 -13.74 -6.29
CA LEU A 538 -21.75 -12.50 -5.72
C LEU A 538 -23.28 -12.55 -5.52
N THR A 539 -23.78 -13.72 -5.09
CA THR A 539 -25.22 -13.97 -4.91
C THR A 539 -25.76 -13.34 -3.63
N HIS A 540 -24.88 -12.98 -2.69
CA HIS A 540 -25.29 -12.31 -1.46
C HIS A 540 -25.98 -10.97 -1.79
N PRO A 541 -27.07 -10.58 -1.10
CA PRO A 541 -27.83 -9.37 -1.42
C PRO A 541 -27.00 -8.08 -1.45
N ILE A 542 -25.89 -8.03 -0.70
CA ILE A 542 -24.98 -6.88 -0.67
C ILE A 542 -24.47 -6.48 -2.06
N PHE A 543 -24.25 -7.44 -2.95
CA PHE A 543 -23.77 -7.20 -4.32
C PHE A 543 -24.91 -6.96 -5.33
N ASN A 544 -26.16 -6.97 -4.86
CA ASN A 544 -27.37 -6.91 -5.71
C ASN A 544 -28.34 -5.78 -5.27
N THR A 545 -27.89 -4.88 -4.38
CA THR A 545 -28.75 -3.83 -3.79
C THR A 545 -28.30 -2.41 -4.11
N TYR A 546 -27.01 -2.14 -4.30
CA TYR A 546 -26.46 -0.78 -4.33
C TYR A 546 -25.89 -0.40 -5.70
N HIS A 547 -26.68 -0.58 -6.77
CA HIS A 547 -26.22 -0.36 -8.16
C HIS A 547 -26.47 1.07 -8.66
N THR A 548 -27.36 1.84 -8.02
CA THR A 548 -27.47 3.27 -8.31
C THR A 548 -26.44 4.06 -7.51
N GLU A 549 -25.94 5.15 -8.08
CA GLU A 549 -24.93 5.99 -7.40
C GLU A 549 -25.43 6.48 -6.03
N HIS A 550 -26.71 6.84 -5.93
CA HIS A 550 -27.29 7.35 -4.69
C HIS A 550 -27.43 6.27 -3.61
N GLU A 551 -27.69 5.02 -3.98
CA GLU A 551 -27.72 3.89 -3.04
C GLU A 551 -26.32 3.54 -2.55
N LEU A 552 -25.33 3.47 -3.45
CA LEU A 552 -23.95 3.23 -3.07
C LEU A 552 -23.42 4.36 -2.16
N LEU A 553 -23.70 5.62 -2.50
CA LEU A 553 -23.36 6.77 -1.66
C LEU A 553 -23.90 6.62 -0.24
N ARG A 554 -25.19 6.24 -0.10
CA ARG A 554 -25.82 5.98 1.20
C ARG A 554 -25.17 4.80 1.92
N TYR A 555 -24.78 3.75 1.20
CA TYR A 555 -24.11 2.60 1.79
C TYR A 555 -22.73 2.96 2.34
N ILE A 556 -21.90 3.63 1.53
CA ILE A 556 -20.57 4.12 1.92
C ILE A 556 -20.69 5.02 3.15
N HIS A 557 -21.63 5.97 3.14
CA HIS A 557 -21.85 6.86 4.28
C HIS A 557 -22.31 6.10 5.54
N ARG A 558 -23.19 5.11 5.39
CA ARG A 558 -23.66 4.28 6.51
C ARG A 558 -22.52 3.49 7.16
N LEU A 559 -21.58 2.96 6.37
CA LEU A 559 -20.41 2.30 6.91
C LEU A 559 -19.47 3.30 7.59
N GLN A 560 -19.18 4.42 6.93
CA GLN A 560 -18.36 5.50 7.50
C GLN A 560 -18.86 5.93 8.88
N ALA A 561 -20.18 6.08 9.06
CA ALA A 561 -20.80 6.52 10.31
C ALA A 561 -20.61 5.52 11.48
N LYS A 562 -20.22 4.27 11.21
CA LYS A 562 -19.91 3.25 12.24
C LYS A 562 -18.46 3.30 12.72
N ASP A 563 -17.61 4.11 12.07
CA ASP A 563 -16.17 4.08 12.26
C ASP A 563 -15.66 5.36 12.92
N LEU A 564 -14.94 5.21 14.04
CA LEU A 564 -14.19 6.34 14.63
C LEU A 564 -12.89 6.55 13.82
N SER A 565 -12.71 7.78 13.35
CA SER A 565 -11.58 8.25 12.54
C SER A 565 -11.01 9.57 13.08
N LEU A 566 -9.93 10.09 12.48
CA LEU A 566 -9.34 11.38 12.89
C LEU A 566 -10.24 12.58 12.59
N CYS A 567 -11.32 12.40 11.81
CA CYS A 567 -12.37 13.41 11.65
C CYS A 567 -13.16 13.65 12.94
N HIS A 568 -13.08 12.74 13.90
CA HIS A 568 -13.90 12.77 15.12
C HIS A 568 -13.10 13.23 16.33
N SER A 569 -11.94 12.63 16.56
CA SER A 569 -11.12 12.86 17.75
C SER A 569 -9.70 12.35 17.58
N MET A 570 -8.83 12.64 18.56
CA MET A 570 -7.52 12.02 18.66
C MET A 570 -7.66 10.50 18.84
N ILE A 571 -6.87 9.73 18.06
CA ILE A 571 -6.71 8.29 18.21
C ILE A 571 -5.28 8.03 18.75
N PRO A 572 -5.05 7.99 20.07
CA PRO A 572 -3.70 7.99 20.64
C PRO A 572 -3.08 6.57 20.67
N LEU A 573 -3.01 5.91 19.51
CA LEU A 573 -2.38 4.59 19.39
C LEU A 573 -0.86 4.71 19.43
N GLY A 574 -0.24 4.24 20.52
CA GLY A 574 1.21 4.11 20.62
C GLY A 574 1.78 3.27 19.47
N SER A 575 2.99 3.59 19.02
CA SER A 575 3.66 2.99 17.86
C SER A 575 2.97 3.19 16.50
N CYS A 576 1.85 3.94 16.42
CA CYS A 576 1.12 4.19 15.16
C CYS A 576 1.27 5.61 14.63
N THR A 577 1.62 6.59 15.47
CA THR A 577 1.79 8.00 15.08
C THR A 577 0.60 8.52 14.27
N MET A 578 -0.59 8.55 14.89
CA MET A 578 -1.83 9.03 14.27
C MET A 578 -1.82 10.57 14.12
N LYS A 579 -0.97 11.07 13.21
CA LYS A 579 -0.80 12.50 12.90
C LYS A 579 -1.75 12.95 11.80
N LEU A 580 -1.71 14.25 11.48
CA LEU A 580 -2.44 14.81 10.36
C LEU A 580 -2.00 14.15 9.04
N ASN A 581 -2.97 13.66 8.27
CA ASN A 581 -2.83 13.40 6.83
C ASN A 581 -3.45 14.60 6.11
N ALA A 582 -2.63 15.57 5.70
CA ALA A 582 -3.15 16.85 5.25
C ALA A 582 -3.77 16.74 3.86
N THR A 583 -4.85 17.48 3.61
CA THR A 583 -5.53 17.45 2.31
C THR A 583 -4.59 17.79 1.15
N VAL A 584 -3.66 18.74 1.34
CA VAL A 584 -2.67 19.13 0.33
C VAL A 584 -1.65 18.02 0.03
N GLU A 585 -1.37 17.14 0.99
CA GLU A 585 -0.52 15.94 0.80
C GLU A 585 -1.29 14.86 0.04
N MET A 586 -2.60 14.77 0.27
CA MET A 586 -3.48 13.75 -0.31
C MET A 586 -3.92 14.05 -1.75
N MET A 587 -4.05 15.32 -2.13
CA MET A 587 -4.55 15.72 -3.46
C MET A 587 -3.83 15.07 -4.65
N PRO A 588 -2.47 14.98 -4.69
CA PRO A 588 -1.78 14.48 -5.87
C PRO A 588 -1.97 12.99 -6.15
N ILE A 589 -2.39 12.19 -5.16
CA ILE A 589 -2.45 10.73 -5.31
C ILE A 589 -3.54 10.27 -6.30
N THR A 590 -4.50 11.14 -6.61
CA THR A 590 -5.60 10.89 -7.55
C THR A 590 -5.42 11.63 -8.88
N TRP A 591 -4.27 12.25 -9.12
CA TRP A 591 -3.99 12.89 -10.41
C TRP A 591 -3.58 11.85 -11.45
N PRO A 592 -4.21 11.81 -12.64
CA PRO A 592 -3.94 10.80 -13.67
C PRO A 592 -2.45 10.59 -13.99
N ASN A 593 -1.69 11.68 -14.10
CA ASN A 593 -0.25 11.63 -14.37
C ASN A 593 0.60 11.01 -13.22
N PHE A 594 -0.01 10.62 -12.12
CA PHE A 594 0.57 9.72 -11.12
C PHE A 594 -0.22 8.40 -11.05
N SER A 595 -1.55 8.49 -10.92
CA SER A 595 -2.41 7.33 -10.65
C SER A 595 -2.54 6.36 -11.82
N ASP A 596 -2.37 6.80 -13.06
CA ASP A 596 -2.76 6.02 -14.25
C ASP A 596 -1.55 5.51 -15.05
N ILE A 597 -0.32 5.76 -14.59
CA ILE A 597 0.87 5.22 -15.24
C ILE A 597 0.99 3.72 -14.93
N HIS A 598 1.23 2.91 -15.95
CA HIS A 598 1.59 1.50 -15.81
C HIS A 598 2.99 1.36 -15.16
N PRO A 599 3.20 0.49 -14.15
CA PRO A 599 4.49 0.37 -13.44
C PRO A 599 5.68 0.05 -14.35
N PHE A 600 5.44 -0.70 -15.42
CA PHE A 600 6.47 -1.11 -16.39
C PHE A 600 6.46 -0.26 -17.68
N ALA A 601 5.86 0.93 -17.63
CA ALA A 601 6.00 1.88 -18.72
C ALA A 601 7.48 2.27 -18.92
N PRO A 602 7.93 2.58 -20.15
CA PRO A 602 9.27 3.06 -20.40
C PRO A 602 9.68 4.22 -19.45
N PRO A 603 10.88 4.20 -18.84
CA PRO A 603 11.25 5.17 -17.80
C PRO A 603 11.19 6.65 -18.24
N ASN A 604 11.34 6.93 -19.54
CA ASN A 604 11.20 8.27 -20.10
C ASN A 604 9.76 8.81 -20.07
N GLN A 605 8.75 7.95 -19.88
CA GLN A 605 7.35 8.36 -19.65
C GLN A 605 7.08 8.70 -18.18
N ALA A 606 7.95 8.30 -17.26
CA ALA A 606 7.79 8.47 -15.82
C ALA A 606 8.86 9.41 -15.21
N THR A 607 9.34 10.42 -15.96
CA THR A 607 10.44 11.28 -15.49
C THR A 607 10.09 12.10 -14.25
N GLY A 608 8.83 12.50 -14.07
CA GLY A 608 8.34 13.13 -12.86
C GLY A 608 8.41 12.22 -11.64
N TYR A 609 8.10 10.93 -11.81
CA TYR A 609 8.32 9.90 -10.77
C TYR A 609 9.81 9.75 -10.44
N GLN A 610 10.68 9.67 -11.46
CA GLN A 610 12.13 9.54 -11.24
C GLN A 610 12.70 10.73 -10.45
N GLU A 611 12.31 11.96 -10.79
CA GLU A 611 12.70 13.14 -10.03
C GLU A 611 12.18 13.09 -8.60
N MET A 612 10.91 12.73 -8.40
CA MET A 612 10.30 12.59 -7.07
C MET A 612 11.04 11.55 -6.22
N PHE A 613 11.38 10.38 -6.78
CA PHE A 613 12.10 9.32 -6.07
C PHE A 613 13.51 9.76 -5.67
N ASN A 614 14.23 10.42 -6.57
CA ASN A 614 15.58 10.93 -6.28
C ASN A 614 15.55 12.00 -5.18
N VAL A 615 14.64 12.96 -5.27
CA VAL A 615 14.50 14.02 -4.26
C VAL A 615 14.05 13.44 -2.91
N LEU A 616 13.06 12.55 -2.89
CA LEU A 616 12.63 11.89 -1.67
C LEU A 616 13.75 11.04 -1.06
N GLY A 617 14.46 10.25 -1.86
CA GLY A 617 15.61 9.46 -1.43
C GLY A 617 16.68 10.31 -0.77
N GLN A 618 17.03 11.45 -1.38
CA GLN A 618 17.99 12.39 -0.80
C GLN A 618 17.50 13.01 0.52
N LEU A 619 16.24 13.44 0.58
CA LEU A 619 15.64 13.97 1.82
C LEU A 619 15.67 12.94 2.95
N LEU A 620 15.38 11.68 2.63
CA LEU A 620 15.43 10.59 3.60
C LEU A 620 16.87 10.29 4.03
N CYS A 621 17.86 10.33 3.12
CA CYS A 621 19.29 10.27 3.48
C CYS A 621 19.66 11.37 4.46
N ASP A 622 19.29 12.63 4.18
CA ASP A 622 19.59 13.78 5.03
C ASP A 622 18.99 13.62 6.44
N ILE A 623 17.73 13.19 6.52
CA ILE A 623 16.99 12.98 7.79
C ILE A 623 17.63 11.85 8.62
N THR A 624 18.08 10.79 7.96
CA THR A 624 18.48 9.55 8.65
C THR A 624 20.00 9.38 8.79
N GLY A 625 20.81 10.16 8.07
CA GLY A 625 22.26 10.00 8.04
C GLY A 625 22.72 8.71 7.34
N PHE A 626 21.91 8.18 6.42
CA PHE A 626 22.27 7.07 5.54
C PHE A 626 22.79 7.56 4.18
N ASP A 627 23.37 6.64 3.41
CA ASP A 627 24.04 6.96 2.14
C ASP A 627 23.18 6.65 0.92
N SER A 628 22.20 5.73 1.05
CA SER A 628 21.30 5.33 -0.04
C SER A 628 19.96 4.84 0.50
N PHE A 629 18.91 4.92 -0.32
CA PHE A 629 17.58 4.42 -0.02
C PHE A 629 17.03 3.51 -1.12
N SER A 630 16.34 2.44 -0.72
CA SER A 630 15.40 1.73 -1.59
C SER A 630 13.97 2.05 -1.18
N LEU A 631 13.16 2.44 -2.17
CA LEU A 631 11.74 2.74 -1.99
C LEU A 631 10.84 1.53 -2.25
N GLN A 632 11.39 0.39 -2.66
CA GLN A 632 10.62 -0.79 -3.08
C GLN A 632 9.74 -1.40 -1.97
N PRO A 633 10.18 -1.54 -0.70
CA PRO A 633 9.36 -2.23 0.29
C PRO A 633 8.07 -1.45 0.63
N ASN A 634 6.93 -2.10 0.41
CA ASN A 634 5.58 -1.51 0.50
C ASN A 634 4.91 -1.66 1.87
N ALA A 635 5.67 -2.00 2.92
CA ALA A 635 5.23 -1.99 4.31
C ALA A 635 6.44 -1.98 5.25
N GLY A 636 6.25 -1.59 6.52
CA GLY A 636 7.34 -1.60 7.49
C GLY A 636 7.96 -2.99 7.68
N ALA A 637 7.11 -4.03 7.79
CA ALA A 637 7.57 -5.43 7.85
C ALA A 637 8.28 -5.90 6.57
N ALA A 638 7.90 -5.37 5.39
CA ALA A 638 8.64 -5.63 4.16
C ALA A 638 10.02 -4.94 4.18
N GLY A 639 10.11 -3.73 4.76
CA GLY A 639 11.38 -3.04 4.99
C GLY A 639 12.29 -3.77 5.97
N GLU A 640 11.74 -4.35 7.05
CA GLU A 640 12.50 -5.24 7.94
C GLU A 640 13.07 -6.45 7.21
N TYR A 641 12.23 -7.17 6.47
CA TYR A 641 12.68 -8.30 5.67
C TYR A 641 13.77 -7.89 4.66
N ALA A 642 13.55 -6.81 3.91
CA ALA A 642 14.51 -6.32 2.92
C ALA A 642 15.85 -5.92 3.57
N GLY A 643 15.82 -5.20 4.70
CA GLY A 643 17.03 -4.79 5.42
C GLY A 643 17.83 -5.98 5.95
N LEU A 644 17.17 -7.02 6.46
CA LEU A 644 17.84 -8.24 6.90
C LEU A 644 18.40 -9.06 5.73
N MET A 645 17.71 -9.09 4.59
CA MET A 645 18.22 -9.73 3.36
C MET A 645 19.44 -8.99 2.80
N VAL A 646 19.45 -7.66 2.84
CA VAL A 646 20.62 -6.82 2.51
C VAL A 646 21.81 -7.16 3.40
N ILE A 647 21.61 -7.26 4.72
CA ILE A 647 22.65 -7.69 5.68
C ILE A 647 23.17 -9.09 5.33
N ARG A 648 22.27 -10.02 5.02
CA ARG A 648 22.63 -11.40 4.65
C ARG A 648 23.47 -11.44 3.37
N ALA A 649 23.05 -10.72 2.32
CA ALA A 649 23.78 -10.60 1.06
C ALA A 649 25.17 -9.98 1.27
N TYR A 650 25.29 -8.98 2.13
CA TYR A 650 26.57 -8.39 2.51
C TYR A 650 27.51 -9.40 3.19
N HIS A 651 27.00 -10.20 4.13
CA HIS A 651 27.80 -11.27 4.75
C HIS A 651 28.23 -12.34 3.74
N GLN A 652 27.32 -12.76 2.84
CA GLN A 652 27.62 -13.71 1.78
C GLN A 652 28.72 -13.21 0.84
N ALA A 653 28.64 -11.95 0.41
CA ALA A 653 29.62 -11.34 -0.49
C ALA A 653 31.04 -11.26 0.10
N ARG A 654 31.17 -11.35 1.43
CA ARG A 654 32.45 -11.37 2.15
C ARG A 654 32.92 -12.78 2.54
N GLY A 655 32.24 -13.83 2.06
CA GLY A 655 32.51 -15.21 2.45
C GLY A 655 32.05 -15.57 3.87
N GLU A 656 31.28 -14.70 4.52
CA GLU A 656 30.77 -14.87 5.88
C GLU A 656 29.29 -15.30 5.92
N GLY A 657 28.80 -15.96 4.86
CA GLY A 657 27.38 -16.37 4.74
C GLY A 657 26.89 -17.36 5.81
N HIS A 658 27.79 -17.90 6.64
CA HIS A 658 27.47 -18.72 7.81
C HIS A 658 26.89 -17.90 8.97
N ARG A 659 27.06 -16.56 8.97
CA ARG A 659 26.49 -15.67 9.97
C ARG A 659 24.97 -15.59 9.81
N ASN A 660 24.23 -16.21 10.72
CA ASN A 660 22.77 -16.27 10.71
C ASN A 660 22.11 -15.96 12.07
N VAL A 661 22.86 -15.60 13.11
CA VAL A 661 22.30 -15.25 14.42
C VAL A 661 21.81 -13.80 14.41
N CYS A 662 20.56 -13.58 14.79
CA CYS A 662 19.94 -12.28 14.95
C CYS A 662 19.56 -12.06 16.42
N ILE A 663 20.21 -11.09 17.06
CA ILE A 663 19.89 -10.70 18.44
C ILE A 663 18.67 -9.76 18.41
N ILE A 664 17.66 -10.03 19.22
CA ILE A 664 16.43 -9.24 19.28
C ILE A 664 16.03 -8.99 20.75
N PRO A 665 15.94 -7.73 21.21
CA PRO A 665 15.38 -7.44 22.53
C PRO A 665 13.93 -7.90 22.66
N VAL A 666 13.55 -8.41 23.84
CA VAL A 666 12.16 -8.86 24.09
C VAL A 666 11.13 -7.74 23.96
N SER A 667 11.56 -6.48 24.08
CA SER A 667 10.73 -5.29 23.87
C SER A 667 10.43 -5.00 22.40
N ALA A 668 11.17 -5.57 21.44
CA ALA A 668 10.97 -5.30 20.02
C ALA A 668 9.55 -5.65 19.56
N HIS A 669 9.06 -4.93 18.53
CA HIS A 669 7.78 -5.19 17.92
C HIS A 669 7.71 -6.64 17.38
N GLY A 670 6.51 -7.22 17.28
CA GLY A 670 6.33 -8.62 16.89
C GLY A 670 6.75 -8.92 15.44
N THR A 671 6.84 -7.88 14.60
CA THR A 671 7.33 -7.98 13.22
C THR A 671 8.82 -8.31 13.18
N ASN A 672 9.65 -7.75 14.07
CA ASN A 672 11.09 -7.98 14.07
C ASN A 672 11.47 -9.48 14.11
N PRO A 673 11.02 -10.27 15.11
CA PRO A 673 11.29 -11.70 15.14
C PRO A 673 10.60 -12.46 14.01
N ALA A 674 9.42 -12.03 13.54
CA ALA A 674 8.77 -12.67 12.39
C ALA A 674 9.57 -12.47 11.09
N SER A 675 10.10 -11.27 10.86
CA SER A 675 10.96 -10.90 9.73
C SER A 675 12.30 -11.65 9.79
N ALA A 676 12.92 -11.74 10.97
CA ALA A 676 14.16 -12.51 11.15
C ALA A 676 13.95 -14.01 10.90
N ALA A 677 12.88 -14.59 11.42
CA ALA A 677 12.51 -15.99 11.15
C ALA A 677 12.27 -16.23 9.66
N MET A 678 11.60 -15.27 9.00
CA MET A 678 11.34 -15.32 7.56
C MET A 678 12.60 -15.19 6.70
N CYS A 679 13.67 -14.56 7.21
CA CYS A 679 15.00 -14.55 6.59
C CYS A 679 15.85 -15.78 6.92
N GLY A 680 15.30 -16.77 7.64
CA GLY A 680 16.03 -17.98 8.05
C GLY A 680 17.07 -17.75 9.15
N MET A 681 16.98 -16.65 9.90
CA MET A 681 17.92 -16.33 10.97
C MET A 681 17.58 -17.06 12.28
N GLN A 682 18.62 -17.43 13.03
CA GLN A 682 18.49 -17.93 14.40
C GLN A 682 18.30 -16.76 15.36
N ILE A 683 17.14 -16.69 16.01
CA ILE A 683 16.80 -15.59 16.91
C ILE A 683 17.36 -15.86 18.31
N VAL A 684 18.12 -14.90 18.84
CA VAL A 684 18.59 -14.88 20.22
C VAL A 684 17.91 -13.71 20.93
N ALA A 685 17.01 -14.03 21.86
CA ALA A 685 16.31 -13.01 22.63
C ALA A 685 17.19 -12.47 23.75
N VAL A 686 17.19 -11.15 23.95
CA VAL A 686 17.85 -10.51 25.09
C VAL A 686 16.84 -9.75 25.95
N GLY A 687 16.99 -9.85 27.25
CA GLY A 687 16.11 -9.23 28.24
C GLY A 687 16.23 -7.72 28.32
N THR A 688 15.38 -7.15 29.16
CA THR A 688 15.46 -5.74 29.58
C THR A 688 15.90 -5.64 31.03
N ASP A 689 16.56 -4.53 31.39
CA ASP A 689 16.84 -4.20 32.78
C ASP A 689 15.56 -3.86 33.57
N ALA A 690 15.69 -3.61 34.87
CA ALA A 690 14.56 -3.26 35.73
C ALA A 690 13.87 -1.92 35.37
N LYS A 691 14.49 -1.09 34.51
CA LYS A 691 13.96 0.18 34.02
C LYS A 691 13.34 0.05 32.62
N GLY A 692 13.41 -1.14 32.02
CA GLY A 692 12.87 -1.42 30.68
C GLY A 692 13.81 -1.07 29.54
N ASN A 693 15.10 -0.80 29.79
CA ASN A 693 16.12 -0.63 28.75
C ASN A 693 16.65 -2.01 28.32
N VAL A 694 17.29 -2.09 27.16
CA VAL A 694 18.03 -3.29 26.74
C VAL A 694 19.13 -3.61 27.76
N ASN A 695 19.20 -4.87 28.20
CA ASN A 695 20.26 -5.31 29.09
C ASN A 695 21.60 -5.42 28.33
N ILE A 696 22.43 -4.37 28.43
CA ILE A 696 23.70 -4.26 27.67
C ILE A 696 24.67 -5.42 27.99
N GLU A 697 24.74 -5.88 29.24
CA GLU A 697 25.64 -6.96 29.62
C GLU A 697 25.18 -8.32 29.09
N GLU A 698 23.86 -8.56 29.09
CA GLU A 698 23.28 -9.74 28.46
C GLU A 698 23.47 -9.72 26.93
N LEU A 699 23.28 -8.55 26.31
CA LEU A 699 23.55 -8.35 24.88
C LEU A 699 25.02 -8.58 24.54
N ARG A 700 25.95 -8.07 25.36
CA ARG A 700 27.39 -8.31 25.20
C ARG A 700 27.70 -9.79 25.25
N LYS A 701 27.21 -10.49 26.28
CA LYS A 701 27.42 -11.93 26.42
C LYS A 701 26.87 -12.70 25.22
N ALA A 702 25.67 -12.36 24.75
CA ALA A 702 25.08 -12.97 23.56
C ALA A 702 25.91 -12.69 22.28
N ALA A 703 26.40 -11.45 22.10
CA ALA A 703 27.22 -11.08 20.95
C ALA A 703 28.57 -11.80 20.96
N GLU A 704 29.22 -11.93 22.12
CA GLU A 704 30.50 -12.64 22.29
C GLU A 704 30.33 -14.15 22.11
N GLU A 705 29.28 -14.75 22.69
CA GLU A 705 28.95 -16.17 22.56
C GLU A 705 28.68 -16.56 21.10
N HIS A 706 28.00 -15.67 20.35
CA HIS A 706 27.66 -15.89 18.95
C HIS A 706 28.60 -15.21 17.96
N LYS A 707 29.76 -14.68 18.37
CA LYS A 707 30.65 -13.84 17.53
C LYS A 707 30.93 -14.38 16.14
N ASN A 708 31.13 -15.69 16.00
CA ASN A 708 31.43 -16.31 14.71
C ASN A 708 30.19 -16.45 13.81
N ASN A 709 28.98 -16.47 14.37
CA ASN A 709 27.72 -16.63 13.64
C ASN A 709 26.82 -15.39 13.71
N LEU A 710 27.24 -14.32 14.38
CA LEU A 710 26.46 -13.10 14.58
C LEU A 710 26.27 -12.38 13.24
N ALA A 711 25.02 -12.31 12.80
CA ALA A 711 24.62 -11.62 11.58
C ALA A 711 24.15 -10.21 11.87
N ALA A 712 23.22 -10.07 12.81
CA ALA A 712 22.53 -8.80 13.06
C ALA A 712 22.06 -8.61 14.51
N LEU A 713 21.85 -7.35 14.87
CA LEU A 713 20.95 -6.92 15.95
C LEU A 713 19.76 -6.21 15.32
N MET A 714 18.55 -6.50 15.79
CA MET A 714 17.38 -5.64 15.53
C MET A 714 17.03 -4.84 16.79
N VAL A 715 17.06 -3.52 16.69
CA VAL A 715 16.73 -2.62 17.80
C VAL A 715 15.73 -1.55 17.35
N THR A 716 14.81 -1.14 18.24
CA THR A 716 13.90 -0.02 17.99
C THR A 716 14.39 1.18 18.80
N TYR A 717 14.53 2.35 18.18
CA TYR A 717 14.95 3.56 18.89
C TYR A 717 14.03 4.77 18.58
N PRO A 718 13.60 5.55 19.59
CA PRO A 718 13.52 5.14 21.01
C PRO A 718 12.73 3.83 21.14
N SER A 719 12.87 3.14 22.26
CA SER A 719 12.33 1.79 22.42
C SER A 719 10.80 1.77 22.32
N THR A 720 10.21 0.58 22.21
CA THR A 720 8.76 0.39 22.20
C THR A 720 8.08 0.81 23.50
N HIS A 721 8.85 0.99 24.59
CA HIS A 721 8.39 1.59 25.84
C HIS A 721 8.27 3.12 25.78
N GLY A 722 8.74 3.75 24.69
CA GLY A 722 8.75 5.21 24.53
C GLY A 722 9.90 5.90 25.27
N VAL A 723 11.01 5.19 25.50
CA VAL A 723 12.17 5.68 26.27
C VAL A 723 13.39 5.82 25.36
N TYR A 724 14.10 6.94 25.51
CA TYR A 724 15.44 7.11 24.96
C TYR A 724 16.45 6.40 25.85
N GLU A 725 16.92 5.24 25.42
CA GLU A 725 17.92 4.48 26.17
C GLU A 725 19.29 5.16 26.07
N GLU A 726 19.99 5.29 27.19
CA GLU A 726 21.41 5.66 27.21
C GLU A 726 22.27 4.47 26.76
N GLY A 727 23.35 4.73 26.03
CA GLY A 727 24.29 3.69 25.58
C GLY A 727 23.88 2.92 24.32
N ILE A 728 22.93 3.44 23.53
CA ILE A 728 22.57 2.84 22.24
C ILE A 728 23.76 2.80 21.26
N ASP A 729 24.63 3.80 21.28
CA ASP A 729 25.91 3.84 20.57
C ASP A 729 26.84 2.70 21.00
N LYS A 730 26.92 2.45 22.31
CA LYS A 730 27.66 1.30 22.87
C LYS A 730 27.05 -0.03 22.44
N ILE A 731 25.72 -0.14 22.38
CA ILE A 731 25.03 -1.34 21.86
C ILE A 731 25.44 -1.59 20.41
N CYS A 732 25.39 -0.56 19.55
CA CYS A 732 25.83 -0.67 18.15
C CYS A 732 27.30 -1.13 18.05
N GLN A 733 28.20 -0.50 18.83
CA GLN A 733 29.61 -0.85 18.85
C GLN A 733 29.86 -2.31 19.24
N ILE A 734 29.16 -2.83 20.26
CA ILE A 734 29.28 -4.25 20.67
C ILE A 734 28.97 -5.19 19.51
N ILE A 735 27.94 -4.90 18.73
CA ILE A 735 27.54 -5.73 17.59
C ILE A 735 28.59 -5.66 16.48
N HIS A 736 29.08 -4.46 16.16
CA HIS A 736 30.12 -4.25 15.16
C HIS A 736 31.45 -4.93 15.54
N ASP A 737 31.87 -4.83 16.81
CA ASP A 737 33.09 -5.47 17.33
C ASP A 737 33.04 -7.01 17.23
N ASN A 738 31.84 -7.58 17.15
CA ASN A 738 31.59 -9.01 17.00
C ASN A 738 31.18 -9.40 15.56
N GLY A 739 31.34 -8.50 14.58
CA GLY A 739 31.15 -8.78 13.16
C GLY A 739 29.70 -8.76 12.68
N GLY A 740 28.74 -8.38 13.53
CA GLY A 740 27.34 -8.22 13.15
C GLY A 740 27.04 -6.88 12.49
N GLN A 741 25.82 -6.71 12.02
CA GLN A 741 25.26 -5.45 11.52
C GLN A 741 24.10 -4.98 12.41
N VAL A 742 23.83 -3.68 12.44
CA VAL A 742 22.74 -3.10 13.23
C VAL A 742 21.59 -2.71 12.32
N TYR A 743 20.48 -3.44 12.46
CA TYR A 743 19.19 -3.06 11.91
C TYR A 743 18.42 -2.24 12.94
N MET A 744 18.03 -1.01 12.56
CA MET A 744 17.14 -0.19 13.38
C MET A 744 15.71 -0.21 12.83
N ASP A 745 14.75 -0.53 13.68
CA ASP A 745 13.34 -0.30 13.43
C ASP A 745 13.03 1.20 13.59
N GLY A 746 12.74 1.85 12.47
CA GLY A 746 12.44 3.28 12.39
C GLY A 746 10.96 3.65 12.54
N ALA A 747 10.10 2.75 13.03
CA ALA A 747 8.71 3.06 13.31
C ALA A 747 8.53 4.24 14.27
N ASN A 748 9.50 4.46 15.16
CA ASN A 748 9.51 5.53 16.17
C ASN A 748 10.29 6.79 15.72
N MET A 749 10.59 6.93 14.43
CA MET A 749 11.34 8.08 13.90
C MET A 749 10.67 9.44 14.14
N ASN A 750 9.36 9.49 14.40
CA ASN A 750 8.69 10.75 14.77
C ASN A 750 9.25 11.40 16.03
N ALA A 751 9.92 10.63 16.90
CA ALA A 751 10.64 11.19 18.04
C ALA A 751 12.05 11.68 17.67
N GLN A 752 12.64 11.19 16.57
CA GLN A 752 14.04 11.44 16.20
C GLN A 752 14.26 12.57 15.20
N VAL A 753 13.36 12.75 14.22
CA VAL A 753 13.57 13.70 13.09
C VAL A 753 13.96 15.08 13.60
N GLY A 754 15.15 15.55 13.20
CA GLY A 754 15.68 16.86 13.59
C GLY A 754 16.42 16.90 14.93
N LEU A 755 16.39 15.82 15.73
CA LEU A 755 17.05 15.73 17.04
C LEU A 755 18.23 14.76 17.05
N THR A 756 18.08 13.62 16.37
CA THR A 756 19.10 12.57 16.19
C THR A 756 18.84 11.86 14.86
N SER A 757 19.70 10.92 14.48
CA SER A 757 19.46 10.09 13.31
C SER A 757 20.01 8.66 13.47
N PRO A 758 19.39 7.65 12.84
CA PRO A 758 19.84 6.25 12.95
C PRO A 758 21.29 6.07 12.51
N GLY A 759 21.67 6.70 11.40
CA GLY A 759 23.03 6.65 10.87
C GLY A 759 24.07 7.33 11.77
N ARG A 760 23.66 8.24 12.66
CA ARG A 760 24.53 8.84 13.70
C ARG A 760 24.64 7.95 14.94
N ILE A 761 23.55 7.29 15.30
CA ILE A 761 23.51 6.36 16.44
C ILE A 761 24.42 5.14 16.19
N GLY A 762 24.60 4.73 14.93
CA GLY A 762 25.42 3.59 14.54
C GLY A 762 24.63 2.47 13.85
N ALA A 763 23.40 2.74 13.40
CA ALA A 763 22.67 1.79 12.57
C ALA A 763 23.28 1.67 11.17
N ASP A 764 23.30 0.45 10.63
CA ASP A 764 23.75 0.17 9.27
C ASP A 764 22.60 0.22 8.26
N VAL A 765 21.40 -0.16 8.72
CA VAL A 765 20.17 -0.17 7.93
C VAL A 765 18.97 0.16 8.81
N CYS A 766 17.99 0.86 8.25
CA CYS A 766 16.74 1.20 8.93
C CYS A 766 15.60 1.25 7.93
N HIS A 767 14.44 0.67 8.28
CA HIS A 767 13.21 0.98 7.56
C HIS A 767 12.52 2.21 8.15
N LEU A 768 11.72 2.92 7.34
CA LEU A 768 10.85 4.00 7.80
C LEU A 768 9.39 3.64 7.54
N ASN A 769 8.49 3.86 8.50
CA ASN A 769 7.06 3.82 8.22
C ASN A 769 6.59 5.19 7.70
N LEU A 770 6.46 5.34 6.38
CA LEU A 770 5.94 6.60 5.83
C LEU A 770 4.49 6.86 6.27
N HIS A 771 3.71 5.79 6.45
CA HIS A 771 2.33 5.79 6.98
C HIS A 771 2.21 6.03 8.49
N LYS A 772 3.33 6.38 9.14
CA LYS A 772 3.36 6.82 10.54
C LYS A 772 4.02 8.19 10.61
N THR A 773 5.33 8.23 10.35
CA THR A 773 6.14 9.44 10.55
C THR A 773 5.92 10.47 9.44
N PHE A 774 5.62 10.04 8.21
CA PHE A 774 5.61 10.90 7.01
C PHE A 774 4.24 10.93 6.31
N CYS A 775 3.17 10.95 7.11
CA CYS A 775 1.82 11.36 6.74
C CYS A 775 1.05 10.52 5.70
N ILE A 776 1.59 9.43 5.15
CA ILE A 776 0.75 8.49 4.37
C ILE A 776 -0.44 8.04 5.26
N PRO A 777 -1.68 8.03 4.76
CA PRO A 777 -2.85 7.69 5.55
C PRO A 777 -2.84 6.23 6.02
N HIS A 778 -3.36 6.01 7.23
CA HIS A 778 -3.44 4.70 7.87
C HIS A 778 -4.41 3.73 7.18
N GLY A 779 -5.41 4.24 6.46
CA GLY A 779 -6.25 3.48 5.52
C GLY A 779 -7.12 2.37 6.14
N GLY A 780 -7.39 2.42 7.44
CA GLY A 780 -8.07 1.34 8.16
C GLY A 780 -7.21 0.09 8.36
N GLY A 781 -5.90 0.17 8.09
CA GLY A 781 -4.94 -0.95 8.17
C GLY A 781 -4.04 -1.11 6.93
N GLY A 782 -3.91 -0.07 6.10
CA GLY A 782 -3.18 -0.08 4.83
C GLY A 782 -3.81 0.88 3.82
N PRO A 783 -3.03 1.63 3.02
CA PRO A 783 -1.68 1.26 2.56
C PRO A 783 -0.55 1.63 3.51
N GLY A 784 0.63 1.05 3.24
CA GLY A 784 1.89 1.45 3.84
C GLY A 784 2.98 1.61 2.78
N MET A 785 4.10 2.20 3.21
CA MET A 785 5.40 2.16 2.54
C MET A 785 6.46 2.04 3.63
N GLY A 786 7.46 1.21 3.37
CA GLY A 786 8.52 0.83 4.30
C GLY A 786 9.94 0.99 3.72
N PRO A 787 10.28 2.14 3.10
CA PRO A 787 11.58 2.30 2.45
C PRO A 787 12.73 2.06 3.43
N ILE A 788 13.83 1.50 2.93
CA ILE A 788 15.03 1.21 3.74
C ILE A 788 16.16 2.17 3.38
N GLY A 789 16.71 2.81 4.40
CA GLY A 789 17.96 3.56 4.32
C GLY A 789 19.12 2.68 4.75
N VAL A 790 20.23 2.74 4.03
CA VAL A 790 21.41 1.91 4.28
C VAL A 790 22.70 2.71 4.25
N LYS A 791 23.69 2.26 5.02
CA LYS A 791 25.08 2.73 4.91
C LYS A 791 25.69 2.29 3.59
N LYS A 792 26.73 3.01 3.17
CA LYS A 792 27.39 2.84 1.86
C LYS A 792 27.80 1.40 1.54
N HIS A 793 28.28 0.63 2.52
CA HIS A 793 28.72 -0.74 2.31
C HIS A 793 27.58 -1.73 2.04
N LEU A 794 26.34 -1.37 2.39
CA LEU A 794 25.14 -2.17 2.14
C LEU A 794 24.41 -1.77 0.85
N ALA A 795 24.68 -0.57 0.31
CA ALA A 795 24.01 -0.05 -0.88
C ALA A 795 24.06 -0.97 -2.11
N PRO A 796 25.16 -1.70 -2.42
CA PRO A 796 25.22 -2.61 -3.57
C PRO A 796 24.26 -3.80 -3.50
N PHE A 797 23.68 -4.09 -2.33
CA PHE A 797 22.80 -5.23 -2.11
C PHE A 797 21.33 -4.83 -1.98
N LEU A 798 21.00 -3.55 -2.19
CA LEU A 798 19.62 -3.08 -2.18
C LEU A 798 18.77 -3.82 -3.22
N PRO A 799 17.46 -4.00 -2.96
CA PRO A 799 16.58 -4.70 -3.89
C PRO A 799 16.56 -4.08 -5.30
N SER A 800 16.57 -4.95 -6.31
CA SER A 800 16.34 -4.62 -7.72
C SER A 800 14.98 -5.15 -8.20
N HIS A 801 14.71 -5.07 -9.50
CA HIS A 801 13.49 -5.58 -10.12
C HIS A 801 13.82 -6.29 -11.44
N PRO A 802 13.14 -7.38 -11.84
CA PRO A 802 13.49 -8.17 -13.03
C PRO A 802 12.97 -7.58 -14.37
N VAL A 803 12.01 -6.65 -14.32
CA VAL A 803 11.39 -5.99 -15.48
C VAL A 803 11.97 -4.61 -15.70
#